data_AF-A0A950PBF8-F1
#
_entry.id   AF-A0A950PBF8-F1
#
_cell.length_a   1.000
_cell.length_b   1.000
_cell.length_c   1.000
_cell.angle_alpha   90.00
_cell.angle_beta   90.00
_cell.angle_gamma   90.00
#
_symmetry.space_group_name_H-M   'P 1'
#
loop_
_entity.id
_entity.type
_entity.pdbx_description
1 polymer ?
#
loop_
_entity_poly.entity_id
_entity_poly.type
_entity_poly.pdbx_seq_one_letter_code
_entity_poly.pdbx_strand_id
1 'polypeptide(L)'
;MARTLQQRKRRSALQEAVPAADVFSAGLTEAEPASVAAELPEIAERLGKVEDCSPADLLARQEIEQEDPAQEKGLGQGAEFSGLGQSALALDAEPLPELAHGLRLVGDDTITQPPTQSEMAEDIATDTAALAAEQPDAEPEPAGTVIEGSLRGNLDYADWHGIRGWIWDPSEPNKRVTLELLDGDNLLATVQASEHRADLAAAGVGDGRHAFTIGFSETLLPFARHILHLRPVGSMAELPSFPIVLTRDHLGFDASVMRFLLGNVTAETARAQEPDELAPMITNLVEVLDQALMQYYTLAADKAVLSATDLLDPVQLSSQVQTLVESIQRNYPPIHIEETDKPVVSIIIPVYNKFDLTYECIKSIQEHGARIPYEIIVVDDCSRDETILAGFAFTGGVRLVRNPANLSFIRTCNRGFSVARGEYVVFLNNDTQVKARWLDELYETLSRDDKIGVVGSKLLYPDGRLQECGGIIWRMGDGWNWGRDQDPEDPRFCYMRDTDYVSGAALMIKASLFKQLGKFDEYYCPLYYEDTDLCFKVRQLGYRTVVQPASEVIHFEGASAGTSVTGTGVKRFQAVNHRKFFDRWKDALAVHRFNGELPELEAERAVRQRALVIDDSVPEPDKDAGSNAVFQHILALQRLGYKVTFIPGDNMAKIDPYTAELQRRGVECLYHPFYFSVEDVFRKRPQPFDLVYLHRYSNASKYGGMIRQHFPKARILYNVADLHFLR
;
A
#
# COMPACT_ATOMS: atom_id res chain seq x y z
N MET A 1 51.20 -21.03 -4.70
CA MET A 1 49.99 -20.62 -3.96
C MET A 1 48.84 -21.56 -4.33
N ALA A 2 48.71 -22.70 -3.65
CA ALA A 2 47.74 -23.74 -3.98
C ALA A 2 47.29 -24.49 -2.71
N ARG A 3 46.75 -23.76 -1.72
CA ARG A 3 46.30 -24.32 -0.43
C ARG A 3 45.25 -23.44 0.29
N THR A 4 44.35 -22.80 -0.46
CA THR A 4 43.31 -21.90 0.12
C THR A 4 41.97 -21.94 -0.64
N LEU A 5 41.64 -23.07 -1.26
CA LEU A 5 40.41 -23.23 -2.06
C LEU A 5 39.59 -24.48 -1.74
N GLN A 6 40.01 -25.28 -0.75
CA GLN A 6 39.38 -26.57 -0.41
C GLN A 6 38.53 -26.54 0.88
N GLN A 7 38.46 -25.42 1.59
CA GLN A 7 37.63 -25.25 2.81
C GLN A 7 36.32 -24.48 2.59
N ARG A 8 36.07 -23.86 1.42
CA ARG A 8 34.78 -23.21 1.12
C ARG A 8 33.71 -24.13 0.48
N LYS A 9 34.04 -25.38 0.12
CA LYS A 9 33.10 -26.37 -0.48
C LYS A 9 32.44 -27.33 0.53
N ARG A 10 32.40 -27.00 1.82
CA ARG A 10 31.82 -27.88 2.88
C ARG A 10 30.84 -27.21 3.84
N ARG A 11 30.26 -26.06 3.46
CA ARG A 11 29.27 -25.32 4.27
C ARG A 11 28.05 -24.83 3.45
N SER A 12 27.68 -25.62 2.45
CA SER A 12 26.53 -25.37 1.54
C SER A 12 25.75 -26.66 1.26
N ALA A 13 25.68 -27.54 2.26
CA ALA A 13 24.97 -28.82 2.22
C ALA A 13 24.59 -29.21 3.65
N LEU A 14 23.62 -28.48 4.24
CA LEU A 14 22.86 -28.78 5.47
C LEU A 14 22.02 -27.54 5.86
N GLN A 15 20.97 -27.22 5.10
CA GLN A 15 19.79 -26.45 5.56
C GLN A 15 18.65 -26.43 4.52
N GLU A 16 18.19 -27.62 4.12
CA GLU A 16 16.84 -27.82 3.59
C GLU A 16 16.05 -28.60 4.62
N ALA A 17 15.29 -27.89 5.46
CA ALA A 17 14.24 -28.44 6.33
C ALA A 17 13.43 -27.29 6.95
N VAL A 18 12.23 -27.06 6.43
CA VAL A 18 11.16 -26.29 7.08
C VAL A 18 9.90 -27.17 6.96
N PRO A 19 9.12 -27.38 8.04
CA PRO A 19 8.17 -28.47 8.09
C PRO A 19 6.89 -28.18 7.29
N ALA A 20 6.37 -29.22 6.62
CA ALA A 20 5.00 -29.23 6.14
C ALA A 20 4.06 -29.47 7.34
N ALA A 21 2.95 -28.71 7.40
CA ALA A 21 1.90 -28.93 8.39
C ALA A 21 0.92 -30.02 7.93
N ASP A 22 0.44 -30.82 8.87
CA ASP A 22 -0.37 -32.01 8.61
C ASP A 22 -1.71 -31.72 7.95
N VAL A 23 -2.06 -32.56 6.96
CA VAL A 23 -3.45 -32.81 6.55
C VAL A 23 -3.69 -34.31 6.61
N PHE A 24 -4.74 -34.70 7.34
CA PHE A 24 -5.08 -36.09 7.65
C PHE A 24 -5.17 -36.98 6.41
N SER A 25 -4.44 -38.10 6.44
CA SER A 25 -4.63 -39.21 5.51
C SER A 25 -5.68 -40.18 6.06
N ALA A 26 -6.78 -40.36 5.31
CA ALA A 26 -7.61 -41.55 5.39
C ALA A 26 -7.44 -42.27 4.04
N GLY A 27 -6.72 -43.39 4.05
CA GLY A 27 -6.21 -44.00 2.83
C GLY A 27 -7.25 -44.81 2.04
N LEU A 28 -6.88 -45.13 0.80
CA LEU A 28 -7.21 -46.38 0.13
C LEU A 28 -6.08 -46.72 -0.87
N THR A 29 -5.87 -48.00 -1.11
CA THR A 29 -4.61 -48.57 -1.61
C THR A 29 -4.46 -48.60 -3.14
N GLU A 30 -3.22 -48.80 -3.58
CA GLU A 30 -2.74 -48.90 -4.96
C GLU A 30 -3.51 -49.92 -5.83
N ALA A 31 -3.69 -49.58 -7.12
CA ALA A 31 -3.89 -50.54 -8.20
C ALA A 31 -3.41 -49.94 -9.55
N GLU A 32 -2.58 -50.67 -10.29
CA GLU A 32 -2.13 -50.30 -11.63
C GLU A 32 -3.27 -50.50 -12.68
N PRO A 33 -3.36 -49.65 -13.73
CA PRO A 33 -4.34 -49.87 -14.80
C PRO A 33 -3.78 -50.78 -15.91
N ALA A 34 -4.25 -52.02 -15.93
CA ALA A 34 -4.18 -52.86 -17.13
C ALA A 34 -5.29 -52.50 -18.14
N SER A 35 -5.04 -52.77 -19.41
CA SER A 35 -5.91 -52.42 -20.55
C SER A 35 -7.31 -53.05 -20.52
N VAL A 36 -8.35 -52.26 -20.81
CA VAL A 36 -9.54 -52.69 -21.58
C VAL A 36 -10.00 -51.54 -22.48
N ALA A 37 -10.37 -51.86 -23.72
CA ALA A 37 -11.06 -50.98 -24.66
C ALA A 37 -12.48 -51.53 -24.96
N ALA A 38 -13.36 -50.68 -25.51
CA ALA A 38 -14.83 -50.81 -25.57
C ALA A 38 -15.52 -50.44 -24.23
N GLU A 39 -16.66 -49.74 -24.22
CA GLU A 39 -17.72 -49.63 -25.24
C GLU A 39 -18.14 -48.18 -25.59
N LEU A 40 -18.15 -47.90 -26.91
CA LEU A 40 -19.05 -47.14 -27.81
C LEU A 40 -20.08 -46.05 -27.33
N PRO A 41 -20.64 -45.22 -28.25
CA PRO A 41 -20.96 -43.82 -27.97
C PRO A 41 -22.44 -43.41 -28.13
N GLU A 42 -22.78 -42.27 -27.53
CA GLU A 42 -23.89 -41.40 -27.93
C GLU A 42 -23.42 -39.93 -27.97
N ILE A 43 -24.19 -39.03 -28.60
CA ILE A 43 -23.84 -37.61 -28.85
C ILE A 43 -22.79 -37.40 -29.98
N ALA A 44 -22.82 -38.25 -31.02
CA ALA A 44 -22.17 -37.97 -32.32
C ALA A 44 -23.17 -37.78 -33.48
N GLU A 45 -24.48 -37.79 -33.21
CA GLU A 45 -25.55 -37.82 -34.23
C GLU A 45 -26.42 -36.55 -34.27
N ARG A 46 -25.97 -35.42 -33.69
CA ARG A 46 -26.75 -34.15 -33.66
C ARG A 46 -26.12 -32.95 -34.34
N LEU A 47 -24.94 -33.08 -34.97
CA LEU A 47 -24.37 -32.03 -35.81
C LEU A 47 -23.83 -32.66 -37.11
N GLY A 48 -24.55 -32.42 -38.20
CA GLY A 48 -24.23 -32.95 -39.53
C GLY A 48 -23.03 -32.26 -40.20
N LYS A 49 -22.40 -32.98 -41.11
CA LYS A 49 -21.21 -32.59 -41.87
C LYS A 49 -21.50 -31.58 -42.99
N VAL A 50 -20.59 -30.62 -43.19
CA VAL A 50 -20.00 -30.19 -44.49
C VAL A 50 -18.60 -29.67 -44.12
N GLU A 51 -17.50 -30.42 -44.31
CA GLU A 51 -16.68 -30.59 -45.53
C GLU A 51 -15.86 -29.36 -45.99
N ASP A 52 -14.64 -29.66 -46.48
CA ASP A 52 -13.51 -28.74 -46.64
C ASP A 52 -13.65 -27.72 -47.78
N CYS A 53 -13.09 -26.52 -47.58
CA CYS A 53 -12.66 -25.62 -48.66
C CYS A 53 -11.34 -24.93 -48.29
N SER A 54 -10.41 -24.87 -49.25
CA SER A 54 -9.06 -24.33 -49.04
C SER A 54 -9.02 -22.78 -49.20
N PRO A 55 -8.00 -22.07 -48.67
CA PRO A 55 -7.96 -20.60 -48.65
C PRO A 55 -7.73 -19.87 -49.99
N ALA A 56 -8.06 -20.48 -51.14
CA ALA A 56 -7.68 -19.97 -52.46
C ALA A 56 -8.80 -19.22 -53.23
N ASP A 57 -10.08 -19.39 -52.87
CA ASP A 57 -11.22 -19.02 -53.75
C ASP A 57 -12.04 -17.78 -53.31
N LEU A 58 -11.54 -16.95 -52.39
CA LEU A 58 -12.24 -15.75 -51.88
C LEU A 58 -11.55 -14.41 -52.20
N LEU A 59 -10.82 -14.34 -53.32
CA LEU A 59 -10.20 -13.09 -53.82
C LEU A 59 -10.36 -12.92 -55.35
N ALA A 60 -11.60 -12.73 -55.80
CA ALA A 60 -11.90 -12.08 -57.10
C ALA A 60 -13.36 -11.60 -57.15
N ARG A 61 -13.59 -10.45 -57.80
CA ARG A 61 -14.87 -9.70 -57.95
C ARG A 61 -15.22 -8.91 -56.67
N GLN A 62 -15.50 -7.59 -56.70
CA GLN A 62 -16.05 -6.81 -57.82
C GLN A 62 -15.68 -5.31 -57.80
N GLU A 63 -15.73 -4.73 -59.01
CA GLU A 63 -15.51 -3.35 -59.46
C GLU A 63 -16.45 -3.15 -60.69
N ILE A 64 -16.95 -1.98 -61.11
CA ILE A 64 -16.87 -0.56 -60.70
C ILE A 64 -18.27 0.07 -61.05
N GLU A 65 -18.61 1.25 -60.50
CA GLU A 65 -19.57 2.30 -60.99
C GLU A 65 -20.22 3.00 -59.76
N GLN A 66 -19.84 4.20 -59.31
CA GLN A 66 -19.97 5.56 -59.88
C GLN A 66 -21.40 6.04 -60.21
N GLU A 67 -21.97 6.94 -59.39
CA GLU A 67 -22.16 8.38 -59.70
C GLU A 67 -22.66 9.18 -58.47
N ASP A 68 -22.67 10.53 -58.55
CA ASP A 68 -22.61 11.49 -57.42
C ASP A 68 -23.87 12.45 -57.35
N PRO A 69 -23.90 13.72 -56.86
CA PRO A 69 -24.76 14.06 -55.70
C PRO A 69 -25.74 15.26 -55.85
N ALA A 70 -26.55 15.52 -54.80
CA ALA A 70 -27.18 16.83 -54.48
C ALA A 70 -27.45 16.90 -52.94
N GLN A 71 -27.04 17.91 -52.14
CA GLN A 71 -27.43 19.34 -52.08
C GLN A 71 -28.96 19.54 -51.93
N GLU A 72 -29.56 20.15 -50.88
CA GLU A 72 -29.29 21.44 -50.21
C GLU A 72 -29.99 21.64 -48.82
N LYS A 73 -29.41 22.54 -47.99
CA LYS A 73 -30.00 23.61 -47.11
C LYS A 73 -31.20 23.40 -46.15
N GLY A 74 -31.05 24.04 -44.97
CA GLY A 74 -32.11 24.82 -44.26
C GLY A 74 -32.28 24.43 -42.78
N LEU A 75 -31.87 25.20 -41.76
CA LEU A 75 -32.30 26.54 -41.24
C LEU A 75 -33.59 26.53 -40.37
N GLY A 76 -33.52 27.18 -39.20
CA GLY A 76 -34.61 27.43 -38.23
C GLY A 76 -34.43 26.62 -36.93
N GLN A 77 -34.25 27.21 -35.74
CA GLN A 77 -35.22 28.00 -34.94
C GLN A 77 -36.57 27.25 -34.78
N GLY A 78 -37.16 27.05 -33.60
CA GLY A 78 -36.96 27.64 -32.28
C GLY A 78 -38.32 27.72 -31.56
N ALA A 79 -38.34 28.08 -30.27
CA ALA A 79 -39.53 28.29 -29.42
C ALA A 79 -40.33 27.05 -28.93
N GLU A 80 -40.27 26.90 -27.61
CA GLU A 80 -41.34 26.60 -26.65
C GLU A 80 -42.77 26.33 -27.16
N PHE A 81 -43.44 25.34 -26.55
CA PHE A 81 -44.82 25.54 -26.10
C PHE A 81 -45.08 24.85 -24.76
N SER A 82 -45.89 25.49 -23.93
CA SER A 82 -46.29 25.10 -22.58
C SER A 82 -47.78 24.71 -22.53
N GLY A 83 -48.23 24.12 -21.42
CA GLY A 83 -49.65 23.82 -21.15
C GLY A 83 -49.91 22.32 -20.91
N LEU A 84 -49.98 21.86 -19.65
CA LEU A 84 -51.12 21.94 -18.71
C LEU A 84 -52.21 20.87 -18.95
N GLY A 85 -52.42 20.04 -17.92
CA GLY A 85 -53.47 19.02 -17.87
C GLY A 85 -53.51 18.34 -16.50
N GLN A 86 -54.20 18.93 -15.53
CA GLN A 86 -54.35 18.42 -14.15
C GLN A 86 -55.65 17.61 -13.97
N SER A 87 -55.57 16.51 -13.20
CA SER A 87 -56.59 16.02 -12.25
C SER A 87 -56.02 14.74 -11.59
N ALA A 88 -55.84 14.58 -10.26
CA ALA A 88 -56.75 14.76 -9.11
C ALA A 88 -57.94 13.75 -9.14
N LEU A 89 -58.35 13.04 -8.07
CA LEU A 89 -57.84 12.88 -6.69
C LEU A 89 -58.61 11.67 -6.04
N ALA A 90 -58.31 11.35 -4.77
CA ALA A 90 -58.91 10.32 -3.87
C ALA A 90 -58.16 8.96 -3.86
N LEU A 91 -57.50 8.55 -2.75
CA LEU A 91 -57.94 8.30 -1.36
C LEU A 91 -58.65 6.95 -1.20
N ASP A 92 -57.94 6.00 -0.56
CA ASP A 92 -58.45 5.24 0.60
C ASP A 92 -57.25 4.75 1.42
N ALA A 93 -57.44 4.53 2.73
CA ALA A 93 -56.35 4.42 3.70
C ALA A 93 -56.56 3.32 4.76
N GLU A 94 -55.45 2.85 5.34
CA GLU A 94 -55.35 2.10 6.62
C GLU A 94 -55.97 0.67 6.63
N PRO A 95 -55.64 -0.22 7.62
CA PRO A 95 -54.88 0.06 8.83
C PRO A 95 -53.68 -0.87 9.17
N LEU A 96 -52.82 -0.34 10.05
CA LEU A 96 -51.94 -1.10 10.95
C LEU A 96 -52.73 -1.93 11.99
N PRO A 97 -52.10 -2.95 12.61
CA PRO A 97 -52.49 -3.41 13.95
C PRO A 97 -51.37 -3.26 15.00
N GLU A 98 -51.79 -3.07 16.26
CA GLU A 98 -50.98 -2.64 17.41
C GLU A 98 -50.32 -3.79 18.21
N LEU A 99 -49.42 -3.40 19.12
CA LEU A 99 -48.89 -4.21 20.22
C LEU A 99 -49.95 -4.41 21.34
N ALA A 100 -50.13 -5.63 21.84
CA ALA A 100 -50.75 -5.89 23.15
C ALA A 100 -50.26 -7.20 23.80
N HIS A 101 -50.29 -7.25 25.14
CA HIS A 101 -49.70 -8.29 26.00
C HIS A 101 -50.41 -9.67 25.98
N GLY A 102 -49.67 -10.74 26.32
CA GLY A 102 -50.23 -12.09 26.51
C GLY A 102 -49.29 -13.11 27.18
N LEU A 103 -49.02 -12.95 28.48
CA LEU A 103 -48.22 -13.88 29.31
C LEU A 103 -49.04 -15.09 29.81
N ARG A 104 -48.46 -16.31 29.78
CA ARG A 104 -48.67 -17.48 30.69
C ARG A 104 -47.73 -18.62 30.23
N LEU A 105 -46.67 -19.02 30.94
CA LEU A 105 -46.51 -19.60 32.31
C LEU A 105 -47.00 -21.05 32.48
N VAL A 106 -46.05 -22.00 32.43
CA VAL A 106 -45.71 -23.06 33.43
C VAL A 106 -44.24 -23.45 33.15
N GLY A 107 -43.30 -23.61 34.09
CA GLY A 107 -43.27 -23.33 35.53
C GLY A 107 -41.97 -23.91 36.13
N ASP A 108 -41.33 -23.15 37.04
CA ASP A 108 -40.31 -23.52 38.04
C ASP A 108 -38.98 -24.21 37.57
N ASP A 109 -37.81 -24.00 38.19
CA ASP A 109 -37.55 -23.44 39.53
C ASP A 109 -36.16 -22.77 39.69
N THR A 110 -36.04 -21.90 40.71
CA THR A 110 -34.82 -21.36 41.35
C THR A 110 -33.88 -20.39 40.61
N ILE A 111 -33.69 -19.21 41.23
CA ILE A 111 -32.73 -18.14 40.91
C ILE A 111 -31.63 -18.11 41.99
N THR A 112 -30.35 -17.97 41.61
CA THR A 112 -29.29 -17.42 42.47
C THR A 112 -28.33 -16.51 41.68
N GLN A 113 -27.60 -15.66 42.40
CA GLN A 113 -26.90 -14.46 41.93
C GLN A 113 -25.57 -14.73 41.19
N PRO A 114 -25.04 -13.76 40.41
CA PRO A 114 -23.72 -13.89 39.78
C PRO A 114 -22.57 -13.87 40.81
N PRO A 115 -21.48 -14.63 40.58
CA PRO A 115 -20.40 -14.79 41.55
C PRO A 115 -19.43 -13.61 41.59
N THR A 116 -18.88 -13.35 42.78
CA THR A 116 -17.78 -12.42 43.05
C THR A 116 -16.41 -13.00 42.70
N GLN A 117 -15.41 -12.13 42.51
CA GLN A 117 -14.02 -12.49 42.21
C GLN A 117 -13.37 -13.32 43.34
N SER A 118 -13.34 -14.64 43.17
CA SER A 118 -12.39 -15.58 43.78
C SER A 118 -12.47 -16.91 42.99
N GLU A 119 -11.42 -17.73 43.08
CA GLU A 119 -11.41 -19.14 42.62
C GLU A 119 -11.49 -19.40 41.09
N MET A 120 -10.38 -19.11 40.38
CA MET A 120 -9.85 -20.01 39.34
C MET A 120 -8.31 -19.95 39.36
N ALA A 121 -7.72 -20.69 40.29
CA ALA A 121 -6.31 -21.05 40.31
C ALA A 121 -6.21 -22.57 40.50
N GLU A 122 -5.08 -23.15 40.08
CA GLU A 122 -4.81 -24.60 40.02
C GLU A 122 -5.56 -25.35 38.90
N ASP A 123 -4.90 -25.49 37.75
CA ASP A 123 -4.40 -26.80 37.35
C ASP A 123 -3.19 -26.68 36.40
N ILE A 124 -2.45 -27.79 36.21
CA ILE A 124 -1.22 -27.93 35.38
C ILE A 124 0.04 -27.31 36.00
N ALA A 125 0.61 -28.05 36.95
CA ALA A 125 2.05 -28.03 37.21
C ALA A 125 2.68 -29.35 36.75
N THR A 126 3.51 -29.32 35.71
CA THR A 126 4.64 -30.26 35.51
C THR A 126 5.58 -29.74 34.43
N ASP A 127 6.82 -29.43 34.84
CA ASP A 127 8.03 -30.17 34.44
C ASP A 127 9.24 -29.26 34.14
N THR A 128 10.02 -28.93 35.18
CA THR A 128 11.49 -28.92 35.16
C THR A 128 12.00 -28.73 36.58
N ALA A 129 12.28 -29.83 37.29
CA ALA A 129 13.03 -29.81 38.53
C ALA A 129 14.40 -30.45 38.29
N ALA A 130 15.45 -29.65 38.19
CA ALA A 130 16.83 -30.14 38.14
C ALA A 130 17.81 -29.14 38.76
N LEU A 131 18.77 -29.69 39.51
CA LEU A 131 20.00 -29.05 40.02
C LEU A 131 19.88 -28.17 41.30
N ALA A 132 19.82 -28.91 42.41
CA ALA A 132 20.83 -28.91 43.48
C ALA A 132 21.06 -27.64 44.33
N ALA A 133 20.89 -27.82 45.65
CA ALA A 133 21.35 -26.93 46.71
C ALA A 133 22.71 -27.38 47.30
N GLU A 134 23.17 -26.64 48.32
CA GLU A 134 24.48 -26.67 49.02
C GLU A 134 25.58 -25.84 48.32
N GLN A 135 26.30 -24.90 48.99
CA GLN A 135 26.45 -24.63 50.44
C GLN A 135 26.81 -23.12 50.70
N PRO A 136 27.18 -22.62 51.90
CA PRO A 136 26.41 -21.58 52.60
C PRO A 136 27.09 -20.19 52.76
N ASP A 137 26.42 -19.31 53.50
CA ASP A 137 26.92 -18.08 54.16
C ASP A 137 27.47 -16.95 53.28
N ALA A 138 26.54 -16.20 52.69
CA ALA A 138 26.65 -14.75 52.58
C ALA A 138 25.29 -14.13 52.97
N GLU A 139 25.28 -13.05 53.76
CA GLU A 139 24.06 -12.27 53.98
C GLU A 139 23.55 -11.73 52.63
N PRO A 140 22.22 -11.70 52.39
CA PRO A 140 21.68 -11.26 51.12
C PRO A 140 21.84 -9.73 50.98
N GLU A 141 22.96 -9.33 50.39
CA GLU A 141 23.13 -8.00 49.80
C GLU A 141 21.93 -7.68 48.88
N PRO A 142 21.22 -6.55 49.08
CA PRO A 142 20.03 -6.25 48.30
C PRO A 142 20.36 -6.11 46.81
N ALA A 143 19.62 -6.88 46.01
CA ALA A 143 19.77 -7.01 44.57
C ALA A 143 19.22 -5.79 43.80
N GLY A 144 19.86 -4.62 44.01
CA GLY A 144 19.71 -3.45 43.15
C GLY A 144 20.87 -3.34 42.17
N THR A 145 20.61 -2.83 40.97
CA THR A 145 21.66 -2.55 39.98
C THR A 145 22.45 -1.33 40.43
N VAL A 146 23.78 -1.36 40.30
CA VAL A 146 24.66 -0.23 40.61
C VAL A 146 24.46 0.86 39.55
N ILE A 147 24.21 2.09 39.99
CA ILE A 147 23.98 3.27 39.15
C ILE A 147 25.27 4.08 39.04
N GLU A 148 25.78 4.59 40.17
CA GLU A 148 27.02 5.37 40.24
C GLU A 148 27.65 5.22 41.63
N GLY A 149 28.95 4.92 41.69
CA GLY A 149 29.64 4.69 42.96
C GLY A 149 29.01 3.54 43.75
N SER A 150 28.46 3.84 44.92
CA SER A 150 27.72 2.90 45.77
C SER A 150 26.21 2.88 45.53
N LEU A 151 25.64 3.87 44.82
CA LEU A 151 24.19 3.97 44.59
C LEU A 151 23.64 2.72 43.90
N ARG A 152 22.58 2.15 44.47
CA ARG A 152 21.81 1.05 43.90
C ARG A 152 20.38 1.47 43.68
N GLY A 153 19.77 0.99 42.60
CA GLY A 153 18.34 1.16 42.38
C GLY A 153 17.74 0.08 41.51
N ASN A 154 16.42 0.12 41.42
CA ASN A 154 15.63 -0.71 40.53
C ASN A 154 14.43 0.09 40.00
N LEU A 155 14.02 -0.25 38.79
CA LEU A 155 12.76 0.17 38.20
C LEU A 155 11.76 -0.98 38.35
N ASP A 156 10.63 -0.75 39.02
CA ASP A 156 9.58 -1.77 39.15
C ASP A 156 8.65 -1.75 37.93
N TYR A 157 8.25 -0.55 37.49
CA TYR A 157 7.57 -0.31 36.22
C TYR A 157 7.75 1.14 35.77
N ALA A 158 7.60 1.36 34.47
CA ALA A 158 7.35 2.66 33.87
C ALA A 158 6.33 2.48 32.74
N ASP A 159 5.19 3.16 32.85
CA ASP A 159 4.09 3.13 31.89
C ASP A 159 3.45 4.52 31.77
N TRP A 160 2.41 4.67 30.94
CA TRP A 160 1.70 5.94 30.74
C TRP A 160 1.00 6.52 31.98
N HIS A 161 0.95 5.82 33.11
CA HIS A 161 0.39 6.31 34.38
C HIS A 161 1.47 6.78 35.35
N GLY A 162 2.70 6.32 35.19
CA GLY A 162 3.84 6.80 35.96
C GLY A 162 5.05 5.87 35.97
N ILE A 163 6.01 6.25 36.80
CA ILE A 163 7.26 5.53 37.04
C ILE A 163 7.32 5.15 38.52
N ARG A 164 7.62 3.89 38.83
CA ARG A 164 7.83 3.43 40.20
C ARG A 164 9.11 2.64 40.32
N GLY A 165 9.86 2.90 41.39
CA GLY A 165 11.08 2.19 41.68
C GLY A 165 11.59 2.48 43.08
N TRP A 166 12.88 2.20 43.28
CA TRP A 166 13.60 2.57 44.49
C TRP A 166 15.05 2.90 44.18
N ILE A 167 15.65 3.75 45.02
CA ILE A 167 17.06 4.10 44.95
C ILE A 167 17.63 4.35 46.36
N TRP A 168 18.79 3.78 46.62
CA TRP A 168 19.43 3.75 47.93
C TRP A 168 20.95 3.83 47.80
N ASP A 169 21.60 4.47 48.76
CA ASP A 169 23.06 4.46 48.90
C ASP A 169 23.45 3.65 50.15
N PRO A 170 24.06 2.46 50.01
CA PRO A 170 24.56 1.68 51.14
C PRO A 170 25.61 2.42 51.98
N SER A 171 26.31 3.41 51.42
CA SER A 171 27.34 4.18 52.14
C SER A 171 26.74 5.28 53.04
N GLU A 172 25.54 5.75 52.71
CA GLU A 172 24.79 6.74 53.49
C GLU A 172 23.35 6.24 53.73
N PRO A 173 23.15 5.16 54.51
CA PRO A 173 21.93 4.36 54.47
C PRO A 173 20.65 5.06 54.93
N ASN A 174 20.75 6.21 55.61
CA ASN A 174 19.61 7.04 56.03
C ASN A 174 19.33 8.23 55.09
N LYS A 175 20.16 8.43 54.05
CA LYS A 175 20.03 9.53 53.10
C LYS A 175 18.96 9.21 52.07
N ARG A 176 18.12 10.20 51.78
CA ARG A 176 17.14 10.13 50.69
C ARG A 176 17.79 10.67 49.43
N VAL A 177 17.77 9.88 48.38
CA VAL A 177 18.24 10.31 47.06
C VAL A 177 17.11 11.06 46.37
N THR A 178 17.43 12.21 45.80
CA THR A 178 16.49 12.98 44.98
C THR A 178 16.78 12.71 43.51
N LEU A 179 15.75 12.40 42.75
CA LEU A 179 15.79 12.13 41.31
C LEU A 179 15.18 13.29 40.52
N GLU A 180 15.71 13.54 39.34
CA GLU A 180 15.14 14.42 38.31
C GLU A 180 14.65 13.58 37.13
N LEU A 181 13.39 13.79 36.74
CA LEU A 181 12.77 13.24 35.54
C LEU A 181 12.79 14.31 34.44
N LEU A 182 13.33 13.98 33.27
CA LEU A 182 13.36 14.87 32.10
C LEU A 182 12.69 14.23 30.88
N ASP A 183 12.20 15.06 29.95
CA ASP A 183 11.82 14.68 28.58
C ASP A 183 12.71 15.45 27.61
N GLY A 184 13.65 14.75 26.96
CA GLY A 184 14.84 15.37 26.38
C GLY A 184 15.58 16.22 27.43
N ASP A 185 15.79 17.51 27.14
CA ASP A 185 16.44 18.46 28.05
C ASP A 185 15.48 19.14 29.06
N ASN A 186 14.17 18.87 28.99
CA ASN A 186 13.17 19.58 29.81
C ASN A 186 12.88 18.85 31.13
N LEU A 187 13.10 19.53 32.26
CA LEU A 187 12.83 18.98 33.61
C LEU A 187 11.32 18.90 33.87
N LEU A 188 10.79 17.68 33.96
CA LEU A 188 9.37 17.43 34.22
C LEU A 188 9.03 17.37 35.71
N ALA A 189 9.88 16.73 36.52
CA ALA A 189 9.63 16.53 37.94
C ALA A 189 10.92 16.31 38.73
N THR A 190 10.86 16.60 40.03
CA THR A 190 11.89 16.24 41.00
C THR A 190 11.24 15.48 42.15
N VAL A 191 11.66 14.24 42.40
CA VAL A 191 11.09 13.37 43.44
C VAL A 191 12.16 12.94 44.45
N GLN A 192 11.82 12.91 45.73
CA GLN A 192 12.71 12.38 46.77
C GLN A 192 12.28 10.96 47.17
N ALA A 193 13.16 9.99 46.95
CA ALA A 193 12.94 8.60 47.29
C ALA A 193 12.86 8.42 48.82
N SER A 194 11.63 8.42 49.34
CA SER A 194 11.30 8.53 50.77
C SER A 194 10.04 7.75 51.18
N GLU A 195 9.36 7.12 50.21
CA GLU A 195 8.21 6.25 50.44
C GLU A 195 8.65 4.97 51.15
N HIS A 196 7.90 4.56 52.18
CA HIS A 196 8.18 3.35 52.94
C HIS A 196 7.67 2.10 52.21
N ARG A 197 8.54 1.11 52.03
CA ARG A 197 8.21 -0.21 51.48
C ARG A 197 8.67 -1.33 52.41
N ALA A 198 7.75 -2.22 52.76
CA ALA A 198 8.01 -3.32 53.69
C ALA A 198 8.96 -4.38 53.10
N ASP A 199 8.92 -4.57 51.78
CA ASP A 199 9.85 -5.42 51.03
C ASP A 199 11.27 -4.86 51.01
N LEU A 200 11.43 -3.54 50.89
CA LEU A 200 12.74 -2.88 51.00
C LEU A 200 13.33 -3.00 52.41
N ALA A 201 12.50 -2.81 53.45
CA ALA A 201 12.92 -3.03 54.83
C ALA A 201 13.32 -4.50 55.10
N ALA A 202 12.57 -5.47 54.57
CA ALA A 202 12.89 -6.89 54.68
C ALA A 202 14.16 -7.29 53.92
N ALA A 203 14.49 -6.58 52.82
CA ALA A 203 15.71 -6.76 52.04
C ALA A 203 16.93 -5.97 52.57
N GLY A 204 16.83 -5.33 53.73
CA GLY A 204 17.94 -4.57 54.33
C GLY A 204 18.27 -3.23 53.66
N VAL A 205 17.38 -2.71 52.81
CA VAL A 205 17.53 -1.42 52.13
C VAL A 205 17.18 -0.27 53.09
N GLY A 206 18.18 0.12 53.90
CA GLY A 206 18.07 1.22 54.87
C GLY A 206 16.95 1.02 55.89
N ASP A 207 16.11 2.04 56.09
CA ASP A 207 14.89 1.98 56.92
C ASP A 207 13.62 1.67 56.10
N GLY A 208 13.78 1.10 54.91
CA GLY A 208 12.70 0.85 53.95
C GLY A 208 12.14 2.10 53.27
N ARG A 209 12.59 3.32 53.62
CA ARG A 209 12.11 4.59 53.04
C ARG A 209 12.99 5.07 51.88
N HIS A 210 13.07 4.24 50.85
CA HIS A 210 13.92 4.46 49.67
C HIS A 210 13.17 4.25 48.35
N ALA A 211 11.84 4.13 48.41
CA ALA A 211 10.99 4.02 47.24
C ALA A 211 10.57 5.40 46.72
N PHE A 212 10.27 5.46 45.43
CA PHE A 212 9.69 6.62 44.76
C PHE A 212 8.56 6.18 43.82
N THR A 213 7.51 6.97 43.78
CA THR A 213 6.44 6.88 42.79
C THR A 213 6.29 8.25 42.13
N ILE A 214 6.59 8.33 40.83
CA ILE A 214 6.32 9.51 40.00
C ILE A 214 5.05 9.21 39.22
N GLY A 215 3.91 9.73 39.69
CA GLY A 215 2.73 9.79 38.83
C GLY A 215 3.00 10.79 37.70
N PHE A 216 2.68 10.42 36.46
CA PHE A 216 2.58 11.43 35.43
C PHE A 216 1.31 12.22 35.69
N SER A 217 1.48 13.40 36.30
CA SER A 217 0.47 14.45 36.27
C SER A 217 0.23 14.91 34.82
N GLU A 218 -0.55 15.97 34.64
CA GLU A 218 -1.05 16.39 33.33
C GLU A 218 0.01 17.09 32.45
N THR A 219 1.26 16.65 32.55
CA THR A 219 2.49 17.24 32.01
C THR A 219 3.00 16.51 30.76
N LEU A 220 2.70 15.22 30.58
CA LEU A 220 3.01 14.48 29.36
C LEU A 220 1.87 14.60 28.34
N LEU A 221 2.19 14.93 27.10
CA LEU A 221 1.21 15.06 26.03
C LEU A 221 0.80 13.65 25.56
N PRO A 222 -0.49 13.26 25.67
CA PRO A 222 -0.93 11.89 25.35
C PRO A 222 -0.83 11.53 23.85
N PHE A 223 -0.45 12.49 23.00
CA PHE A 223 -0.27 12.35 21.55
C PHE A 223 1.18 12.59 21.11
N ALA A 224 2.13 12.81 22.02
CA ALA A 224 3.53 12.99 21.67
C ALA A 224 4.34 11.73 22.00
N ARG A 225 5.33 11.42 21.15
CA ARG A 225 6.41 10.50 21.51
C ARG A 225 7.33 11.20 22.52
N HIS A 226 7.42 10.65 23.73
CA HIS A 226 8.32 11.15 24.78
C HIS A 226 9.57 10.28 24.92
N ILE A 227 10.71 10.90 25.25
CA ILE A 227 11.97 10.21 25.54
C ILE A 227 12.39 10.64 26.94
N LEU A 228 12.03 9.82 27.92
CA LEU A 228 12.19 10.15 29.32
C LEU A 228 13.54 9.69 29.85
N HIS A 229 14.15 10.55 30.68
CA HIS A 229 15.40 10.36 31.40
C HIS A 229 15.14 10.46 32.90
N LEU A 230 15.79 9.63 33.72
CA LEU A 230 15.58 9.62 35.17
C LEU A 230 16.91 9.34 35.88
N ARG A 231 17.45 10.36 36.53
CA ARG A 231 18.79 10.33 37.14
C ARG A 231 18.81 11.03 38.51
N PRO A 232 19.79 10.74 39.40
CA PRO A 232 19.96 11.49 40.64
C PRO A 232 20.30 12.96 40.36
N VAL A 233 19.75 13.88 41.16
CA VAL A 233 20.02 15.32 41.03
C VAL A 233 21.52 15.59 41.20
N GLY A 234 22.14 16.21 40.19
CA GLY A 234 23.58 16.49 40.17
C GLY A 234 24.46 15.33 39.66
N SER A 235 23.86 14.22 39.22
CA SER A 235 24.54 13.12 38.52
C SER A 235 24.16 13.10 37.04
N MET A 236 25.03 12.51 36.21
CA MET A 236 24.75 12.19 34.80
C MET A 236 24.42 10.70 34.59
N ALA A 237 24.37 9.90 35.66
CA ALA A 237 24.08 8.46 35.61
C ALA A 237 22.57 8.20 35.68
N GLU A 238 22.02 7.60 34.63
CA GLU A 238 20.62 7.21 34.53
C GLU A 238 20.29 6.01 35.43
N LEU A 239 19.04 5.92 35.88
CA LEU A 239 18.52 4.70 36.52
C LEU A 239 18.47 3.53 35.52
N PRO A 240 18.50 2.28 36.01
CA PRO A 240 18.45 1.11 35.14
C PRO A 240 17.19 1.11 34.26
N SER A 241 17.36 0.80 32.98
CA SER A 241 16.33 0.85 31.92
C SER A 241 15.97 2.24 31.38
N PHE A 242 16.62 3.33 31.81
CA PHE A 242 16.51 4.63 31.17
C PHE A 242 17.61 4.85 30.10
N PRO A 243 17.37 5.66 29.05
CA PRO A 243 16.11 6.36 28.76
C PRO A 243 14.99 5.43 28.26
N ILE A 244 13.75 5.75 28.61
CA ILE A 244 12.56 5.04 28.12
C ILE A 244 11.87 5.86 27.03
N VAL A 245 11.33 5.19 26.01
CA VAL A 245 10.50 5.81 24.98
C VAL A 245 9.05 5.48 25.28
N LEU A 246 8.21 6.49 25.46
CA LEU A 246 6.77 6.31 25.62
C LEU A 246 6.06 6.64 24.30
N THR A 247 5.38 5.64 23.74
CA THR A 247 4.41 5.76 22.63
C THR A 247 3.09 5.14 23.06
N ARG A 248 1.95 5.75 22.72
CA ARG A 248 0.62 5.17 23.03
C ARG A 248 0.19 4.23 21.91
N ASP A 249 0.13 2.93 22.21
CA ASP A 249 -0.18 1.89 21.23
C ASP A 249 -1.68 1.71 20.90
N HIS A 250 -2.58 2.50 21.50
CA HIS A 250 -4.04 2.33 21.35
C HIS A 250 -4.84 3.60 21.05
N LEU A 251 -5.95 3.40 20.32
CA LEU A 251 -6.68 4.44 19.59
C LEU A 251 -7.57 5.33 20.48
N GLY A 252 -7.22 6.62 20.55
CA GLY A 252 -8.17 7.72 20.76
C GLY A 252 -8.26 8.31 22.17
N PHE A 253 -9.16 9.30 22.30
CA PHE A 253 -9.49 9.95 23.57
C PHE A 253 -10.19 8.96 24.51
N ASP A 254 -9.45 8.40 25.47
CA ASP A 254 -10.00 7.55 26.52
C ASP A 254 -10.45 8.36 27.76
N ALA A 255 -11.00 7.66 28.76
CA ALA A 255 -11.45 8.27 30.01
C ALA A 255 -10.31 8.76 30.93
N SER A 256 -9.04 8.54 30.58
CA SER A 256 -7.86 9.16 31.23
C SER A 256 -7.51 10.49 30.56
N VAL A 257 -7.58 10.59 29.22
CA VAL A 257 -7.39 11.85 28.47
C VAL A 257 -8.49 12.85 28.84
N MET A 258 -9.74 12.40 28.92
CA MET A 258 -10.84 13.27 29.41
C MET A 258 -10.60 13.74 30.85
N ARG A 259 -9.98 12.91 31.69
CA ARG A 259 -9.69 13.23 33.10
C ARG A 259 -8.50 14.18 33.24
N PHE A 260 -7.51 14.07 32.35
CA PHE A 260 -6.37 14.98 32.18
C PHE A 260 -6.80 16.37 31.69
N LEU A 261 -7.80 16.41 30.81
CA LEU A 261 -8.36 17.68 30.35
C LEU A 261 -9.23 18.31 31.46
N LEU A 262 -10.04 17.51 32.16
CA LEU A 262 -10.89 17.96 33.27
C LEU A 262 -10.13 18.32 34.55
N GLY A 263 -9.01 17.67 34.88
CA GLY A 263 -8.23 17.95 36.08
C GLY A 263 -7.53 19.30 36.00
N ASN A 264 -6.87 19.60 34.87
CA ASN A 264 -6.35 20.93 34.54
C ASN A 264 -7.42 22.02 34.68
N VAL A 265 -8.59 21.81 34.06
CA VAL A 265 -9.76 22.70 34.17
C VAL A 265 -10.15 22.94 35.63
N THR A 266 -10.16 21.89 36.44
CA THR A 266 -10.59 21.94 37.86
C THR A 266 -9.53 22.59 38.76
N ALA A 267 -8.25 22.38 38.47
CA ALA A 267 -7.14 22.96 39.23
C ALA A 267 -7.01 24.48 39.02
N GLU A 268 -7.25 24.96 37.80
CA GLU A 268 -7.20 26.39 37.47
C GLU A 268 -8.48 27.14 37.85
N THR A 269 -9.67 26.54 37.71
CA THR A 269 -10.92 27.15 38.21
C THR A 269 -10.95 27.32 39.74
N ALA A 270 -10.20 26.51 40.49
CA ALA A 270 -10.03 26.68 41.93
C ALA A 270 -9.08 27.85 42.31
N ARG A 271 -8.42 28.49 41.34
CA ARG A 271 -7.45 29.59 41.55
C ARG A 271 -7.99 30.97 41.16
N ALA A 272 -8.97 31.06 40.26
CA ALA A 272 -9.61 32.31 39.85
C ALA A 272 -10.47 32.92 40.98
N GLN A 273 -10.47 34.25 41.09
CA GLN A 273 -11.29 34.99 42.08
C GLN A 273 -12.22 36.05 41.48
N GLU A 274 -11.99 36.50 40.24
CA GLU A 274 -12.85 37.45 39.52
C GLU A 274 -13.42 36.82 38.21
N PRO A 275 -14.66 37.16 37.79
CA PRO A 275 -15.28 36.55 36.60
C PRO A 275 -14.52 36.78 35.29
N ASP A 276 -13.85 37.93 35.15
CA ASP A 276 -13.11 38.30 33.94
C ASP A 276 -11.76 37.55 33.81
N GLU A 277 -11.28 36.88 34.88
CA GLU A 277 -10.08 36.04 34.86
C GLU A 277 -10.30 34.69 34.14
N LEU A 278 -11.56 34.26 33.98
CA LEU A 278 -11.92 32.99 33.35
C LEU A 278 -12.04 33.07 31.82
N ALA A 279 -12.25 34.26 31.26
CA ALA A 279 -12.53 34.45 29.83
C ALA A 279 -11.40 34.02 28.86
N PRO A 280 -10.09 34.16 29.18
CA PRO A 280 -9.00 33.70 28.32
C PRO A 280 -8.59 32.24 28.57
N MET A 281 -9.11 31.61 29.62
CA MET A 281 -8.40 30.51 30.30
C MET A 281 -8.54 29.16 29.59
N ILE A 282 -9.73 28.84 29.08
CA ILE A 282 -10.08 27.51 28.56
C ILE A 282 -11.00 27.72 27.35
N THR A 283 -10.48 27.63 26.14
CA THR A 283 -10.28 26.35 25.45
C THR A 283 -11.60 25.62 25.15
N ASN A 284 -12.50 26.07 24.27
CA ASN A 284 -12.46 27.13 23.24
C ASN A 284 -11.23 27.16 22.30
N LEU A 285 -10.43 26.10 22.31
CA LEU A 285 -9.13 25.95 21.64
C LEU A 285 -8.94 24.48 21.20
N VAL A 286 -9.92 23.62 21.49
CA VAL A 286 -10.02 22.25 20.99
C VAL A 286 -11.38 22.10 20.31
N GLU A 287 -12.50 22.34 21.00
CA GLU A 287 -13.84 22.30 20.38
C GLU A 287 -14.06 23.41 19.34
N VAL A 288 -13.58 24.63 19.59
CA VAL A 288 -13.62 25.72 18.58
C VAL A 288 -12.63 25.45 17.46
N LEU A 289 -11.49 24.81 17.70
CA LEU A 289 -10.57 24.46 16.61
C LEU A 289 -11.20 23.41 15.68
N ASP A 290 -11.84 22.36 16.22
CA ASP A 290 -12.54 21.34 15.42
C ASP A 290 -13.80 21.89 14.71
N GLN A 291 -14.64 22.68 15.41
CA GLN A 291 -15.83 23.31 14.80
C GLN A 291 -15.49 24.43 13.81
N ALA A 292 -14.49 25.27 14.09
CA ALA A 292 -14.05 26.32 13.17
C ALA A 292 -13.29 25.73 11.98
N LEU A 293 -12.53 24.64 12.13
CA LEU A 293 -11.99 23.90 10.98
C LEU A 293 -13.11 23.31 10.14
N MET A 294 -14.13 22.68 10.73
CA MET A 294 -15.27 22.16 9.96
C MET A 294 -16.09 23.27 9.27
N GLN A 295 -16.37 24.39 9.95
CA GLN A 295 -17.03 25.54 9.32
C GLN A 295 -16.13 26.19 8.26
N TYR A 296 -14.83 26.29 8.48
CA TYR A 296 -13.86 26.79 7.49
C TYR A 296 -13.81 25.91 6.25
N TYR A 297 -13.66 24.58 6.37
CA TYR A 297 -13.70 23.68 5.22
C TYR A 297 -15.06 23.69 4.48
N THR A 298 -16.14 24.00 5.19
CA THR A 298 -17.48 24.16 4.59
C THR A 298 -17.63 25.51 3.87
N LEU A 299 -17.04 26.60 4.39
CA LEU A 299 -17.14 27.96 3.84
C LEU A 299 -16.09 28.25 2.75
N ALA A 300 -14.88 27.71 2.87
CA ALA A 300 -13.81 27.81 1.89
C ALA A 300 -14.10 27.04 0.59
N ALA A 301 -15.06 26.11 0.61
CA ALA A 301 -15.60 25.49 -0.59
C ALA A 301 -16.42 26.46 -1.46
N ASP A 302 -16.98 27.53 -0.86
CA ASP A 302 -17.91 28.46 -1.53
C ASP A 302 -17.28 29.81 -1.91
N LYS A 303 -16.20 30.27 -1.25
CA LYS A 303 -15.54 31.54 -1.58
C LYS A 303 -14.03 31.52 -1.41
N ALA A 304 -13.33 31.90 -2.48
CA ALA A 304 -11.94 32.36 -2.38
C ALA A 304 -11.90 33.71 -1.64
N VAL A 305 -11.25 33.74 -0.46
CA VAL A 305 -10.54 34.87 0.18
C VAL A 305 -10.09 34.42 1.59
N LEU A 306 -8.87 34.82 1.99
CA LEU A 306 -8.09 34.43 3.18
C LEU A 306 -7.43 33.04 3.07
N SER A 307 -6.11 33.00 3.20
CA SER A 307 -5.33 31.77 3.21
C SER A 307 -5.19 31.24 4.63
N ALA A 308 -5.07 29.91 4.79
CA ALA A 308 -4.82 29.31 6.11
C ALA A 308 -3.55 29.86 6.78
N THR A 309 -2.56 30.29 5.98
CA THR A 309 -1.33 30.95 6.44
C THR A 309 -1.56 32.27 7.19
N ASP A 310 -2.63 33.02 6.92
CA ASP A 310 -2.91 34.29 7.62
C ASP A 310 -3.53 34.06 9.02
N LEU A 311 -4.19 32.92 9.21
CA LEU A 311 -4.86 32.51 10.46
C LEU A 311 -3.98 31.63 11.36
N LEU A 312 -2.90 31.06 10.81
CA LEU A 312 -1.93 30.24 11.51
C LEU A 312 -0.61 30.98 11.79
N ASP A 313 -0.61 32.31 11.71
CA ASP A 313 0.52 33.15 12.14
C ASP A 313 0.86 32.81 13.61
N PRO A 314 2.07 32.28 13.92
CA PRO A 314 2.45 31.91 15.27
C PRO A 314 2.25 33.03 16.29
N VAL A 315 2.34 34.29 15.87
CA VAL A 315 2.19 35.49 16.72
C VAL A 315 0.78 35.59 17.36
N GLN A 316 -0.25 34.93 16.81
CA GLN A 316 -1.62 34.95 17.36
C GLN A 316 -2.01 33.69 18.16
N LEU A 317 -1.15 32.67 18.19
CA LEU A 317 -1.41 31.42 18.92
C LEU A 317 -1.10 31.59 20.42
N SER A 318 -1.83 30.89 21.30
CA SER A 318 -1.46 30.83 22.72
C SER A 318 -0.12 30.10 22.89
N SER A 319 0.64 30.41 23.94
CA SER A 319 1.98 29.83 24.16
C SER A 319 1.99 28.30 24.20
N GLN A 320 0.89 27.68 24.66
CA GLN A 320 0.72 26.22 24.66
C GLN A 320 0.52 25.66 23.24
N VAL A 321 -0.23 26.37 22.38
CA VAL A 321 -0.43 25.96 20.97
C VAL A 321 0.82 26.27 20.14
N GLN A 322 1.52 27.38 20.41
CA GLN A 322 2.86 27.63 19.86
C GLN A 322 3.80 26.46 20.19
N THR A 323 3.89 26.07 21.46
CA THR A 323 4.72 24.92 21.90
C THR A 323 4.34 23.61 21.19
N LEU A 324 3.04 23.35 20.99
CA LEU A 324 2.58 22.16 20.26
C LEU A 324 2.95 22.22 18.77
N VAL A 325 2.70 23.36 18.10
CA VAL A 325 3.02 23.58 16.68
C VAL A 325 4.54 23.51 16.47
N GLU A 326 5.35 24.14 17.32
CA GLU A 326 6.81 24.06 17.30
C GLU A 326 7.31 22.62 17.52
N SER A 327 6.69 21.87 18.45
CA SER A 327 7.03 20.46 18.67
C SER A 327 6.75 19.60 17.44
N ILE A 328 5.64 19.85 16.75
CA ILE A 328 5.25 19.16 15.52
C ILE A 328 6.16 19.58 14.36
N GLN A 329 6.43 20.88 14.17
CA GLN A 329 7.32 21.37 13.12
C GLN A 329 8.78 20.92 13.30
N ARG A 330 9.20 20.66 14.54
CA ARG A 330 10.49 20.03 14.86
C ARG A 330 10.56 18.57 14.42
N ASN A 331 9.46 17.82 14.54
CA ASN A 331 9.38 16.42 14.15
C ASN A 331 9.05 16.25 12.64
N TYR A 332 8.26 17.17 12.10
CA TYR A 332 7.73 17.21 10.73
C TYR A 332 7.93 18.62 10.15
N PRO A 333 9.14 18.95 9.67
CA PRO A 333 9.42 20.22 9.00
C PRO A 333 8.38 20.54 7.90
N PRO A 334 7.86 21.78 7.81
CA PRO A 334 6.84 22.11 6.81
C PRO A 334 7.26 21.82 5.37
N ILE A 335 6.46 21.01 4.68
CA ILE A 335 6.59 20.70 3.27
C ILE A 335 5.75 21.70 2.46
N HIS A 336 6.39 22.27 1.44
CA HIS A 336 5.77 23.18 0.50
C HIS A 336 5.73 22.55 -0.89
N ILE A 337 4.53 22.44 -1.47
CA ILE A 337 4.32 22.05 -2.85
C ILE A 337 3.93 23.30 -3.64
N GLU A 338 4.53 23.53 -4.80
CA GLU A 338 4.14 24.67 -5.65
C GLU A 338 2.66 24.57 -6.05
N GLU A 339 1.90 25.65 -5.87
CA GLU A 339 0.48 25.68 -6.23
C GLU A 339 0.29 25.88 -7.74
N THR A 340 -0.75 25.25 -8.30
CA THR A 340 -1.13 25.42 -9.70
C THR A 340 -2.64 25.62 -9.87
N ASP A 341 -3.02 26.65 -10.62
CA ASP A 341 -4.41 26.94 -10.99
C ASP A 341 -4.97 25.91 -11.99
N LYS A 342 -4.09 25.19 -12.70
CA LYS A 342 -4.43 24.28 -13.79
C LYS A 342 -3.67 22.96 -13.67
N PRO A 343 -3.94 22.17 -12.62
CA PRO A 343 -3.37 20.83 -12.51
C PRO A 343 -3.84 19.98 -13.69
N VAL A 344 -2.91 19.28 -14.34
CA VAL A 344 -3.23 18.25 -15.34
C VAL A 344 -3.55 16.94 -14.62
N VAL A 345 -2.88 16.68 -13.49
CA VAL A 345 -3.08 15.49 -12.65
C VAL A 345 -3.54 15.89 -11.25
N SER A 346 -4.57 15.23 -10.72
CA SER A 346 -4.92 15.27 -9.29
C SER A 346 -4.45 13.99 -8.61
N ILE A 347 -3.53 14.10 -7.65
CA ILE A 347 -3.09 12.98 -6.82
C ILE A 347 -4.00 12.91 -5.58
N ILE A 348 -4.73 11.82 -5.41
CA ILE A 348 -5.64 11.58 -4.29
C ILE A 348 -4.98 10.59 -3.32
N ILE A 349 -4.78 11.05 -2.09
CA ILE A 349 -4.16 10.27 -1.01
C ILE A 349 -5.21 10.06 0.10
N PRO A 350 -5.87 8.89 0.18
CA PRO A 350 -6.74 8.56 1.31
C PRO A 350 -5.89 8.28 2.56
N VAL A 351 -6.30 8.83 3.70
CA VAL A 351 -5.56 8.71 4.98
C VAL A 351 -6.52 8.27 6.09
N TYR A 352 -6.08 7.34 6.94
CA TYR A 352 -6.76 7.03 8.20
C TYR A 352 -5.72 6.76 9.30
N ASN A 353 -5.33 7.81 10.01
CA ASN A 353 -4.16 7.86 10.87
C ASN A 353 -2.86 7.49 10.10
N LYS A 354 -1.79 7.22 10.85
CA LYS A 354 -0.43 7.00 10.36
C LYS A 354 0.12 8.25 9.67
N PHE A 355 0.11 9.36 10.41
CA PHE A 355 0.64 10.64 9.91
C PHE A 355 2.09 10.54 9.39
N ASP A 356 2.98 9.81 10.10
CA ASP A 356 4.36 9.55 9.64
C ASP A 356 4.44 9.07 8.18
N LEU A 357 3.61 8.10 7.82
CA LEU A 357 3.58 7.52 6.48
C LEU A 357 3.09 8.55 5.46
N THR A 358 2.02 9.27 5.82
CA THR A 358 1.45 10.35 4.99
C THR A 358 2.45 11.47 4.74
N TYR A 359 3.23 11.85 5.75
CA TYR A 359 4.28 12.85 5.67
C TYR A 359 5.42 12.38 4.74
N GLU A 360 5.96 11.17 4.95
CA GLU A 360 7.02 10.63 4.08
C GLU A 360 6.55 10.37 2.64
N CYS A 361 5.26 10.04 2.44
CA CYS A 361 4.64 9.95 1.11
C CYS A 361 4.67 11.32 0.40
N ILE A 362 4.12 12.37 1.01
CA ILE A 362 4.07 13.71 0.40
C ILE A 362 5.49 14.29 0.24
N LYS A 363 6.40 14.02 1.17
CA LYS A 363 7.82 14.34 1.08
C LYS A 363 8.48 13.69 -0.12
N SER A 364 8.27 12.39 -0.36
CA SER A 364 8.81 11.70 -1.54
C SER A 364 8.28 12.30 -2.86
N ILE A 365 7.04 12.79 -2.88
CA ILE A 365 6.48 13.53 -4.03
C ILE A 365 7.19 14.87 -4.21
N GLN A 366 7.48 15.62 -3.13
CA GLN A 366 8.25 16.86 -3.18
C GLN A 366 9.69 16.63 -3.67
N GLU A 367 10.39 15.64 -3.11
CA GLU A 367 11.80 15.34 -3.40
C GLU A 367 12.03 14.87 -4.84
N HIS A 368 11.08 14.11 -5.41
CA HIS A 368 11.19 13.61 -6.78
C HIS A 368 10.50 14.50 -7.83
N GLY A 369 9.48 15.26 -7.42
CA GLY A 369 8.71 16.15 -8.28
C GLY A 369 8.05 15.48 -9.49
N ALA A 370 7.55 16.32 -10.39
CA ALA A 370 7.10 15.94 -11.73
C ALA A 370 7.24 17.13 -12.67
N ARG A 371 7.27 16.88 -13.99
CA ARG A 371 7.28 17.94 -15.01
C ARG A 371 5.89 18.45 -15.36
N ILE A 372 4.89 17.62 -15.08
CA ILE A 372 3.47 17.88 -15.38
C ILE A 372 2.87 18.64 -14.19
N PRO A 373 2.07 19.71 -14.40
CA PRO A 373 1.37 20.38 -13.30
C PRO A 373 0.44 19.41 -12.56
N TYR A 374 0.57 19.33 -11.23
CA TYR A 374 -0.26 18.47 -10.39
C TYR A 374 -0.79 19.20 -9.14
N GLU A 375 -1.86 18.68 -8.57
CA GLU A 375 -2.32 19.02 -7.21
C GLU A 375 -2.31 17.77 -6.33
N ILE A 376 -2.10 17.93 -5.02
CA ILE A 376 -2.25 16.85 -4.04
C ILE A 376 -3.53 17.07 -3.25
N ILE A 377 -4.34 16.02 -3.09
CA ILE A 377 -5.60 16.01 -2.36
C ILE A 377 -5.49 14.94 -1.27
N VAL A 378 -5.24 15.37 -0.04
CA VAL A 378 -5.18 14.47 1.12
C VAL A 378 -6.59 14.36 1.68
N VAL A 379 -7.16 13.15 1.63
CA VAL A 379 -8.52 12.88 2.10
C VAL A 379 -8.45 12.13 3.43
N ASP A 380 -8.56 12.87 4.51
CA ASP A 380 -8.48 12.38 5.88
C ASP A 380 -9.81 11.76 6.33
N ASP A 381 -9.82 10.45 6.57
CA ASP A 381 -11.00 9.66 6.88
C ASP A 381 -11.38 9.67 8.38
N CYS A 382 -11.45 10.88 8.95
CA CYS A 382 -11.74 11.13 10.37
C CYS A 382 -10.64 10.58 11.31
N SER A 383 -9.37 10.80 10.96
CA SER A 383 -8.20 10.43 11.77
C SER A 383 -8.18 11.12 13.13
N ARG A 384 -7.46 10.52 14.09
CA ARG A 384 -7.38 10.92 15.50
C ARG A 384 -5.94 11.07 16.01
N ASP A 385 -4.96 11.00 15.11
CA ASP A 385 -3.54 11.20 15.35
C ASP A 385 -3.09 12.57 14.81
N GLU A 386 -1.78 12.78 14.62
CA GLU A 386 -1.18 14.01 14.12
C GLU A 386 -1.70 14.44 12.72
N THR A 387 -2.43 13.58 12.00
CA THR A 387 -3.14 13.94 10.76
C THR A 387 -4.12 15.09 10.96
N ILE A 388 -4.68 15.28 12.15
CA ILE A 388 -5.55 16.44 12.46
C ILE A 388 -4.79 17.78 12.38
N LEU A 389 -3.46 17.74 12.44
CA LEU A 389 -2.54 18.88 12.41
C LEU A 389 -1.75 18.95 11.08
N ALA A 390 -2.14 18.17 10.07
CA ALA A 390 -1.55 18.15 8.73
C ALA A 390 -1.46 19.55 8.07
N GLY A 391 -2.36 20.47 8.40
CA GLY A 391 -2.33 21.87 7.91
C GLY A 391 -1.14 22.71 8.40
N PHE A 392 -0.44 22.27 9.46
CA PHE A 392 0.80 22.89 9.92
C PHE A 392 2.05 22.31 9.23
N ALA A 393 1.92 21.12 8.64
CA ALA A 393 3.02 20.39 8.00
C ALA A 393 2.98 20.46 6.47
N PHE A 394 1.82 20.71 5.85
CA PHE A 394 1.67 20.76 4.38
C PHE A 394 1.11 22.12 3.94
N THR A 395 1.78 22.76 2.97
CA THR A 395 1.41 24.08 2.46
C THR A 395 1.48 24.16 0.92
N GLY A 396 0.81 25.16 0.34
CA GLY A 396 0.77 25.38 -1.11
C GLY A 396 -0.18 24.42 -1.81
N GLY A 397 0.29 23.74 -2.86
CA GLY A 397 -0.48 22.81 -3.72
C GLY A 397 -1.03 21.53 -3.07
N VAL A 398 -1.10 21.47 -1.73
CA VAL A 398 -1.72 20.38 -0.96
C VAL A 398 -3.07 20.84 -0.39
N ARG A 399 -4.14 20.20 -0.84
CA ARG A 399 -5.50 20.45 -0.37
C ARG A 399 -5.96 19.34 0.58
N LEU A 400 -6.28 19.73 1.81
CA LEU A 400 -6.77 18.81 2.85
C LEU A 400 -8.31 18.73 2.80
N VAL A 401 -8.85 17.52 2.89
CA VAL A 401 -10.30 17.25 2.88
C VAL A 401 -10.63 16.23 3.95
N ARG A 402 -11.26 16.66 5.06
CA ARG A 402 -11.61 15.77 6.18
C ARG A 402 -13.03 15.20 6.07
N ASN A 403 -13.18 13.91 6.37
CA ASN A 403 -14.45 13.23 6.53
C ASN A 403 -15.06 13.49 7.93
N PRO A 404 -16.38 13.73 8.04
CA PRO A 404 -17.05 13.92 9.32
C PRO A 404 -17.20 12.61 10.12
N ALA A 405 -16.98 11.46 9.48
CA ALA A 405 -16.98 10.12 10.06
C ALA A 405 -16.11 9.22 9.18
N ASN A 406 -15.65 8.07 9.68
CA ASN A 406 -14.93 7.09 8.87
C ASN A 406 -15.87 6.52 7.78
N LEU A 407 -15.56 6.81 6.51
CA LEU A 407 -16.32 6.37 5.33
C LEU A 407 -15.72 5.13 4.66
N SER A 408 -14.51 4.73 5.04
CA SER A 408 -13.65 3.71 4.43
C SER A 408 -13.05 4.11 3.07
N PHE A 409 -11.95 3.43 2.72
CA PHE A 409 -11.11 3.66 1.55
C PHE A 409 -11.88 4.03 0.27
N ILE A 410 -12.82 3.18 -0.17
CA ILE A 410 -13.57 3.39 -1.42
C ILE A 410 -14.31 4.74 -1.44
N ARG A 411 -15.01 5.09 -0.35
CA ARG A 411 -15.77 6.34 -0.26
C ARG A 411 -14.86 7.55 -0.10
N THR A 412 -13.78 7.39 0.65
CA THR A 412 -12.72 8.40 0.82
C THR A 412 -12.07 8.75 -0.53
N CYS A 413 -11.66 7.76 -1.32
CA CYS A 413 -11.20 7.94 -2.70
C CYS A 413 -12.26 8.62 -3.59
N ASN A 414 -13.52 8.15 -3.53
CA ASN A 414 -14.63 8.70 -4.31
C ASN A 414 -15.00 10.15 -3.94
N ARG A 415 -14.71 10.59 -2.71
CA ARG A 415 -14.81 11.98 -2.25
C ARG A 415 -13.63 12.81 -2.72
N GLY A 416 -12.40 12.32 -2.61
CA GLY A 416 -11.22 12.98 -3.20
C GLY A 416 -11.43 13.29 -4.67
N PHE A 417 -12.00 12.33 -5.41
CA PHE A 417 -12.33 12.51 -6.83
C PHE A 417 -13.40 13.59 -7.06
N SER A 418 -14.34 13.79 -6.14
CA SER A 418 -15.39 14.81 -6.32
C SER A 418 -14.89 16.25 -6.27
N VAL A 419 -13.69 16.48 -5.73
CA VAL A 419 -13.05 17.81 -5.67
C VAL A 419 -11.87 17.95 -6.64
N ALA A 420 -11.43 16.86 -7.29
CA ALA A 420 -10.31 16.82 -8.21
C ALA A 420 -10.53 17.71 -9.45
N ARG A 421 -9.49 18.45 -9.84
CA ARG A 421 -9.50 19.41 -10.96
C ARG A 421 -8.77 18.90 -12.22
N GLY A 422 -7.91 17.89 -12.09
CA GLY A 422 -7.09 17.34 -13.17
C GLY A 422 -7.88 16.57 -14.22
N GLU A 423 -7.37 16.54 -15.45
CA GLU A 423 -7.84 15.67 -16.52
C GLU A 423 -7.53 14.19 -16.21
N TYR A 424 -6.43 13.96 -15.49
CA TYR A 424 -5.99 12.66 -15.01
C TYR A 424 -6.06 12.62 -13.49
N VAL A 425 -6.36 11.45 -12.94
CA VAL A 425 -6.46 11.22 -11.51
C VAL A 425 -5.55 10.06 -11.15
N VAL A 426 -4.75 10.25 -10.09
CA VAL A 426 -3.93 9.21 -9.48
C VAL A 426 -4.50 8.88 -8.12
N PHE A 427 -4.75 7.60 -7.85
CA PHE A 427 -4.92 7.10 -6.50
C PHE A 427 -3.56 6.59 -6.01
N LEU A 428 -3.13 7.10 -4.86
CA LEU A 428 -1.84 6.79 -4.24
C LEU A 428 -2.06 6.53 -2.75
N ASN A 429 -1.66 5.38 -2.23
CA ASN A 429 -1.81 5.10 -0.80
C ASN A 429 -0.86 5.97 0.04
N ASN A 430 -1.27 6.30 1.27
CA ASN A 430 -0.44 7.09 2.19
C ASN A 430 0.79 6.32 2.74
N ASP A 431 0.83 4.99 2.61
CA ASP A 431 1.96 4.13 2.98
C ASP A 431 2.86 3.81 1.78
N THR A 432 3.08 4.81 0.92
CA THR A 432 3.98 4.73 -0.24
C THR A 432 5.08 5.78 -0.20
N GLN A 433 6.20 5.49 -0.88
CA GLN A 433 7.21 6.47 -1.25
C GLN A 433 7.45 6.35 -2.76
N VAL A 434 7.21 7.43 -3.48
CA VAL A 434 7.36 7.45 -4.95
C VAL A 434 8.84 7.55 -5.32
N LYS A 435 9.21 7.23 -6.57
CA LYS A 435 10.59 7.39 -7.08
C LYS A 435 10.63 8.39 -8.25
N ALA A 436 11.84 8.79 -8.63
CA ALA A 436 12.05 9.76 -9.70
C ALA A 436 11.25 9.43 -10.98
N ARG A 437 10.60 10.44 -11.56
CA ARG A 437 9.76 10.36 -12.77
C ARG A 437 8.47 9.53 -12.70
N TRP A 438 8.09 8.95 -11.57
CA TRP A 438 6.89 8.09 -11.48
C TRP A 438 5.63 8.70 -12.15
N LEU A 439 5.28 9.94 -11.80
CA LEU A 439 4.11 10.65 -12.33
C LEU A 439 4.23 10.95 -13.82
N ASP A 440 5.44 11.33 -14.27
CA ASP A 440 5.75 11.59 -15.67
C ASP A 440 5.53 10.31 -16.50
N GLU A 441 6.04 9.16 -16.06
CA GLU A 441 5.97 7.91 -16.81
C GLU A 441 4.53 7.35 -16.86
N LEU A 442 3.72 7.53 -15.80
CA LEU A 442 2.28 7.21 -15.82
C LEU A 442 1.53 8.10 -16.83
N TYR A 443 1.68 9.42 -16.75
CA TYR A 443 1.00 10.35 -17.66
C TYR A 443 1.46 10.21 -19.11
N GLU A 444 2.77 10.09 -19.36
CA GLU A 444 3.33 9.87 -20.69
C GLU A 444 2.80 8.55 -21.29
N THR A 445 2.49 7.53 -20.46
CA THR A 445 1.88 6.28 -20.94
C THR A 445 0.43 6.50 -21.38
N LEU A 446 -0.41 7.12 -20.54
CA LEU A 446 -1.83 7.36 -20.84
C LEU A 446 -2.06 8.39 -21.96
N SER A 447 -1.20 9.39 -22.10
CA SER A 447 -1.32 10.44 -23.11
C SER A 447 -0.80 10.04 -24.50
N ARG A 448 -0.01 8.95 -24.61
CA ARG A 448 0.53 8.44 -25.88
C ARG A 448 -0.37 7.45 -26.60
N ASP A 449 -1.28 6.76 -25.89
CA ASP A 449 -2.22 5.81 -26.48
C ASP A 449 -3.59 5.91 -25.81
N ASP A 450 -4.54 6.55 -26.51
CA ASP A 450 -5.93 6.70 -26.06
C ASP A 450 -6.68 5.38 -25.84
N LYS A 451 -6.11 4.23 -26.28
CA LYS A 451 -6.65 2.91 -25.95
C LYS A 451 -6.28 2.45 -24.55
N ILE A 452 -5.31 3.06 -23.87
CA ILE A 452 -5.01 2.78 -22.47
C ILE A 452 -6.00 3.57 -21.60
N GLY A 453 -6.77 2.86 -20.77
CA GLY A 453 -7.71 3.47 -19.84
C GLY A 453 -7.14 3.63 -18.44
N VAL A 454 -6.29 2.69 -18.01
CA VAL A 454 -5.63 2.67 -16.69
C VAL A 454 -4.16 2.32 -16.86
N VAL A 455 -3.29 3.00 -16.10
CA VAL A 455 -1.88 2.64 -15.93
C VAL A 455 -1.51 2.58 -14.45
N GLY A 456 -0.71 1.58 -14.05
CA GLY A 456 -0.17 1.45 -12.71
C GLY A 456 1.36 1.36 -12.68
N SER A 457 1.93 1.63 -11.51
CA SER A 457 3.37 1.57 -11.26
C SER A 457 3.87 0.15 -10.98
N LYS A 458 5.17 -0.09 -11.14
CA LYS A 458 5.86 -1.23 -10.50
C LYS A 458 6.02 -0.93 -9.01
N LEU A 459 5.48 -1.82 -8.17
CA LEU A 459 5.54 -1.69 -6.71
C LEU A 459 6.73 -2.48 -6.16
N LEU A 460 7.49 -1.86 -5.26
CA LEU A 460 8.65 -2.42 -4.58
C LEU A 460 8.40 -2.49 -3.06
N TYR A 461 8.98 -3.47 -2.40
CA TYR A 461 9.11 -3.44 -0.95
C TYR A 461 10.23 -2.48 -0.51
N PRO A 462 10.22 -2.00 0.76
CA PRO A 462 11.31 -1.17 1.30
C PRO A 462 12.70 -1.85 1.29
N ASP A 463 12.76 -3.18 1.23
CA ASP A 463 14.00 -3.95 1.10
C ASP A 463 14.51 -4.06 -0.36
N GLY A 464 13.79 -3.45 -1.31
CA GLY A 464 14.11 -3.44 -2.74
C GLY A 464 13.60 -4.64 -3.53
N ARG A 465 12.97 -5.65 -2.91
CA ARG A 465 12.37 -6.78 -3.66
C ARG A 465 11.10 -6.35 -4.40
N LEU A 466 10.78 -7.04 -5.50
CA LEU A 466 9.57 -6.78 -6.26
C LEU A 466 8.31 -7.17 -5.46
N GLN A 467 7.33 -6.27 -5.37
CA GLN A 467 6.04 -6.53 -4.75
C GLN A 467 4.95 -6.82 -5.79
N GLU A 468 4.89 -6.01 -6.86
CA GLU A 468 3.95 -6.17 -7.97
C GLU A 468 4.48 -5.51 -9.25
N CYS A 469 4.39 -6.21 -10.39
CA CYS A 469 4.54 -5.63 -11.72
C CYS A 469 3.27 -5.89 -12.55
N GLY A 470 2.16 -5.28 -12.10
CA GLY A 470 0.79 -5.62 -12.48
C GLY A 470 0.29 -6.93 -11.84
N GLY A 471 -1.02 -7.12 -11.81
CA GLY A 471 -1.66 -8.31 -11.25
C GLY A 471 -2.28 -9.23 -12.31
N ILE A 472 -2.29 -10.53 -11.98
CA ILE A 472 -3.03 -11.60 -12.68
C ILE A 472 -4.30 -11.89 -11.88
N ILE A 473 -5.43 -12.09 -12.56
CA ILE A 473 -6.63 -12.69 -11.96
C ILE A 473 -6.84 -14.09 -12.53
N TRP A 474 -6.99 -15.09 -11.67
CA TRP A 474 -7.20 -16.48 -12.07
C TRP A 474 -8.68 -16.83 -12.27
N ARG A 475 -8.97 -18.00 -12.86
CA ARG A 475 -10.34 -18.47 -13.15
C ARG A 475 -11.31 -18.42 -11.97
N MET A 476 -10.83 -18.63 -10.75
CA MET A 476 -11.66 -18.62 -9.54
C MET A 476 -11.79 -17.22 -8.88
N GLY A 477 -11.24 -16.18 -9.51
CA GLY A 477 -11.24 -14.80 -9.00
C GLY A 477 -10.02 -14.43 -8.17
N ASP A 478 -9.10 -15.38 -7.89
CA ASP A 478 -7.92 -15.13 -7.07
C ASP A 478 -6.98 -14.10 -7.72
N GLY A 479 -6.53 -13.11 -6.95
CA GLY A 479 -5.47 -12.18 -7.37
C GLY A 479 -4.07 -12.72 -7.10
N TRP A 480 -3.14 -12.42 -8.02
CA TRP A 480 -1.71 -12.75 -7.88
C TRP A 480 -0.86 -11.58 -8.40
N ASN A 481 -0.08 -10.98 -7.51
CA ASN A 481 0.84 -9.89 -7.84
C ASN A 481 2.03 -10.44 -8.67
N TRP A 482 2.14 -10.05 -9.94
CA TRP A 482 3.14 -10.62 -10.85
C TRP A 482 4.55 -10.23 -10.39
N GLY A 483 5.42 -11.23 -10.23
CA GLY A 483 6.81 -11.05 -9.79
C GLY A 483 7.02 -10.85 -8.28
N ARG A 484 5.99 -11.01 -7.42
CA ARG A 484 6.14 -10.90 -5.96
C ARG A 484 7.34 -11.70 -5.43
N ASP A 485 8.13 -11.06 -4.57
CA ASP A 485 9.36 -11.54 -3.93
C ASP A 485 10.54 -11.85 -4.87
N GLN A 486 10.45 -11.53 -6.17
CA GLN A 486 11.53 -11.73 -7.16
C GLN A 486 12.40 -10.48 -7.36
N ASP A 487 13.44 -10.62 -8.18
CA ASP A 487 14.35 -9.53 -8.57
C ASP A 487 13.63 -8.52 -9.50
N PRO A 488 13.53 -7.22 -9.13
CA PRO A 488 12.83 -6.21 -9.91
C PRO A 488 13.53 -5.77 -11.20
N GLU A 489 14.79 -6.20 -11.43
CA GLU A 489 15.55 -5.93 -12.66
C GLU A 489 15.51 -7.09 -13.67
N ASP A 490 14.86 -8.22 -13.34
CA ASP A 490 14.61 -9.31 -14.29
C ASP A 490 13.78 -8.78 -15.48
N PRO A 491 14.25 -8.95 -16.74
CA PRO A 491 13.57 -8.47 -17.93
C PRO A 491 12.06 -8.76 -18.00
N ARG A 492 11.57 -9.83 -17.36
CA ARG A 492 10.14 -10.16 -17.27
C ARG A 492 9.28 -9.10 -16.59
N PHE A 493 9.87 -8.19 -15.82
CA PHE A 493 9.20 -7.15 -15.03
C PHE A 493 9.59 -5.72 -15.43
N CYS A 494 10.42 -5.55 -16.47
CA CYS A 494 11.03 -4.26 -16.80
C CYS A 494 10.47 -3.59 -18.07
N TYR A 495 9.35 -4.03 -18.65
CA TYR A 495 8.74 -3.43 -19.84
C TYR A 495 7.23 -3.19 -19.66
N MET A 496 6.70 -2.18 -20.35
CA MET A 496 5.28 -1.83 -20.33
C MET A 496 4.42 -2.99 -20.87
N ARG A 497 3.40 -3.43 -20.12
CA ARG A 497 2.63 -4.66 -20.41
C ARG A 497 1.14 -4.52 -20.07
N ASP A 498 0.28 -5.08 -20.92
CA ASP A 498 -1.15 -5.27 -20.63
C ASP A 498 -1.34 -6.27 -19.48
N THR A 499 -2.15 -5.92 -18.48
CA THR A 499 -2.32 -6.71 -17.25
C THR A 499 -3.79 -6.79 -16.83
N ASP A 500 -4.17 -7.77 -15.99
CA ASP A 500 -5.58 -7.93 -15.62
C ASP A 500 -6.07 -6.79 -14.72
N TYR A 501 -5.25 -6.40 -13.74
CA TYR A 501 -5.41 -5.23 -12.90
C TYR A 501 -4.04 -4.65 -12.49
N VAL A 502 -4.06 -3.45 -11.90
CA VAL A 502 -2.95 -2.86 -11.15
C VAL A 502 -3.49 -2.44 -9.78
N SER A 503 -2.72 -2.62 -8.72
CA SER A 503 -3.18 -2.29 -7.36
C SER A 503 -3.49 -0.80 -7.17
N GLY A 504 -4.53 -0.51 -6.40
CA GLY A 504 -4.95 0.85 -6.03
C GLY A 504 -3.90 1.68 -5.25
N ALA A 505 -2.77 1.06 -4.87
CA ALA A 505 -1.64 1.72 -4.22
C ALA A 505 -0.96 2.79 -5.08
N ALA A 506 -0.96 2.65 -6.42
CA ALA A 506 -0.43 3.66 -7.35
C ALA A 506 -1.02 3.48 -8.77
N LEU A 507 -2.23 4.02 -9.00
CA LEU A 507 -3.05 3.83 -10.21
C LEU A 507 -3.46 5.18 -10.82
N MET A 508 -3.19 5.40 -12.10
CA MET A 508 -3.66 6.57 -12.87
C MET A 508 -4.78 6.21 -13.86
N ILE A 509 -5.80 7.06 -13.96
CA ILE A 509 -6.95 6.96 -14.88
C ILE A 509 -7.38 8.35 -15.39
N LYS A 510 -7.92 8.44 -16.61
CA LYS A 510 -8.59 9.67 -17.10
C LYS A 510 -9.83 9.97 -16.26
N ALA A 511 -9.97 11.20 -15.75
CA ALA A 511 -11.07 11.62 -14.88
C ALA A 511 -12.45 11.41 -15.53
N SER A 512 -12.55 11.65 -16.83
CA SER A 512 -13.75 11.41 -17.64
C SER A 512 -14.15 9.93 -17.67
N LEU A 513 -13.18 9.02 -17.83
CA LEU A 513 -13.41 7.56 -17.84
C LEU A 513 -13.80 7.05 -16.44
N PHE A 514 -13.11 7.50 -15.39
CA PHE A 514 -13.47 7.14 -14.01
C PHE A 514 -14.89 7.61 -13.65
N LYS A 515 -15.28 8.82 -14.09
CA LYS A 515 -16.65 9.33 -13.95
C LYS A 515 -17.67 8.50 -14.75
N GLN A 516 -17.36 8.14 -16.00
CA GLN A 516 -18.21 7.30 -16.85
C GLN A 516 -18.46 5.92 -16.23
N LEU A 517 -17.45 5.36 -15.55
CA LEU A 517 -17.51 4.04 -14.90
C LEU A 517 -18.24 4.02 -13.55
N GLY A 518 -18.68 5.18 -13.05
CA GLY A 518 -19.34 5.29 -11.76
C GLY A 518 -18.37 5.34 -10.56
N LYS A 519 -17.10 5.68 -10.79
CA LYS A 519 -16.01 5.71 -9.79
C LYS A 519 -15.67 4.30 -9.25
N PHE A 520 -15.03 4.21 -8.07
CA PHE A 520 -14.87 2.93 -7.37
C PHE A 520 -16.24 2.44 -6.86
N ASP A 521 -16.49 1.14 -7.03
CA ASP A 521 -17.80 0.55 -6.79
C ASP A 521 -18.00 0.19 -5.30
N GLU A 522 -18.97 0.86 -4.66
CA GLU A 522 -19.31 0.63 -3.24
C GLU A 522 -19.82 -0.79 -2.94
N TYR A 523 -20.10 -1.61 -3.96
CA TYR A 523 -20.33 -3.06 -3.79
C TYR A 523 -19.18 -3.75 -3.05
N TYR A 524 -17.95 -3.23 -3.17
CA TYR A 524 -16.75 -3.73 -2.49
C TYR A 524 -16.43 -2.99 -1.18
N CYS A 525 -17.31 -2.13 -0.68
CA CYS A 525 -17.08 -1.48 0.62
C CYS A 525 -16.83 -2.53 1.73
N PRO A 526 -15.83 -2.31 2.61
CA PRO A 526 -15.02 -1.08 2.73
C PRO A 526 -13.79 -0.97 1.80
N LEU A 527 -13.17 -2.08 1.38
CA LEU A 527 -12.00 -2.15 0.48
C LEU A 527 -11.69 -3.59 0.01
N TYR A 528 -10.72 -3.71 -0.90
CA TYR A 528 -10.29 -4.86 -1.69
C TYR A 528 -11.23 -5.22 -2.84
N TYR A 529 -10.65 -5.43 -4.03
CA TYR A 529 -11.27 -5.69 -5.34
C TYR A 529 -11.93 -4.49 -6.03
N GLU A 530 -11.95 -3.29 -5.45
CA GLU A 530 -12.40 -2.06 -6.14
C GLU A 530 -11.53 -1.69 -7.35
N ASP A 531 -10.22 -1.91 -7.23
CA ASP A 531 -9.19 -1.66 -8.24
C ASP A 531 -9.23 -2.72 -9.33
N THR A 532 -9.34 -4.00 -8.95
CA THR A 532 -9.56 -5.12 -9.87
C THR A 532 -10.86 -4.94 -10.67
N ASP A 533 -11.97 -4.60 -10.01
CA ASP A 533 -13.26 -4.39 -10.67
C ASP A 533 -13.23 -3.18 -11.60
N LEU A 534 -12.58 -2.06 -11.19
CA LEU A 534 -12.33 -0.92 -12.07
C LEU A 534 -11.57 -1.33 -13.33
N CYS A 535 -10.46 -2.08 -13.17
CA CYS A 535 -9.66 -2.56 -14.30
C CYS A 535 -10.45 -3.49 -15.23
N PHE A 536 -11.32 -4.36 -14.70
CA PHE A 536 -12.19 -5.22 -15.50
C PHE A 536 -13.27 -4.43 -16.24
N LYS A 537 -13.89 -3.42 -15.61
CA LYS A 537 -14.85 -2.51 -16.29
C LYS A 537 -14.19 -1.70 -17.39
N VAL A 538 -12.99 -1.16 -17.16
CA VAL A 538 -12.17 -0.45 -18.17
C VAL A 538 -11.95 -1.35 -19.39
N ARG A 539 -11.56 -2.61 -19.16
CA ARG A 539 -11.36 -3.61 -20.21
C ARG A 539 -12.66 -4.01 -20.93
N GLN A 540 -13.78 -4.09 -20.21
CA GLN A 540 -15.10 -4.36 -20.79
C GLN A 540 -15.56 -3.25 -21.74
N LEU A 541 -15.14 -1.99 -21.51
CA LEU A 541 -15.35 -0.88 -22.44
C LEU A 541 -14.38 -0.86 -23.63
N GLY A 542 -13.47 -1.83 -23.76
CA GLY A 542 -12.51 -1.95 -24.86
C GLY A 542 -11.19 -1.20 -24.66
N TYR A 543 -10.96 -0.61 -23.49
CA TYR A 543 -9.67 -0.02 -23.12
C TYR A 543 -8.69 -1.08 -22.59
N ARG A 544 -7.41 -0.72 -22.53
CA ARG A 544 -6.32 -1.52 -21.95
C ARG A 544 -6.03 -1.07 -20.52
N THR A 545 -5.67 -2.02 -19.68
CA THR A 545 -5.06 -1.79 -18.36
C THR A 545 -3.59 -2.18 -18.46
N VAL A 546 -2.68 -1.29 -18.09
CA VAL A 546 -1.24 -1.43 -18.33
C VAL A 546 -0.44 -1.23 -17.06
N VAL A 547 0.63 -2.00 -16.87
CA VAL A 547 1.71 -1.62 -15.93
C VAL A 547 2.82 -0.91 -16.69
N GLN A 548 3.34 0.19 -16.14
CA GLN A 548 4.51 0.91 -16.65
C GLN A 548 5.68 0.78 -15.66
N PRO A 549 6.62 -0.16 -15.85
CA PRO A 549 7.71 -0.38 -14.91
C PRO A 549 8.73 0.75 -14.80
N ALA A 550 8.72 1.72 -15.72
CA ALA A 550 9.48 2.96 -15.58
C ALA A 550 8.92 3.88 -14.48
N SER A 551 7.65 3.71 -14.09
CA SER A 551 7.10 4.28 -12.86
C SER A 551 7.31 3.31 -11.71
N GLU A 552 8.12 3.69 -10.73
CA GLU A 552 8.40 2.89 -9.55
C GLU A 552 7.88 3.56 -8.28
N VAL A 553 7.26 2.78 -7.40
CA VAL A 553 6.77 3.21 -6.08
C VAL A 553 7.14 2.15 -5.05
N ILE A 554 7.70 2.57 -3.91
CA ILE A 554 7.92 1.73 -2.73
C ILE A 554 6.62 1.72 -1.92
N HIS A 555 6.14 0.56 -1.49
CA HIS A 555 4.87 0.43 -0.76
C HIS A 555 5.02 -0.44 0.49
N PHE A 556 4.69 0.13 1.65
CA PHE A 556 4.87 -0.45 2.98
C PHE A 556 3.67 -1.35 3.35
N GLU A 557 3.41 -2.38 2.52
CA GLU A 557 2.21 -3.24 2.55
C GLU A 557 1.77 -3.65 3.98
N GLY A 558 0.60 -3.18 4.39
CA GLY A 558 -0.03 -3.54 5.66
C GLY A 558 0.35 -2.67 6.86
N ALA A 559 1.21 -1.65 6.69
CA ALA A 559 1.50 -0.67 7.73
C ALA A 559 0.27 0.19 8.10
N SER A 560 -0.61 0.43 7.13
CA SER A 560 -1.91 1.11 7.29
C SER A 560 -3.05 0.16 7.73
N ALA A 561 -3.16 -1.02 7.12
CA ALA A 561 -4.33 -1.91 7.23
C ALA A 561 -4.18 -3.10 8.21
N GLY A 562 -2.99 -3.33 8.78
CA GLY A 562 -2.70 -4.44 9.68
C GLY A 562 -2.46 -5.79 8.99
N THR A 563 -1.95 -6.77 9.73
CA THR A 563 -1.39 -8.01 9.15
C THR A 563 -2.35 -9.21 9.08
N SER A 564 -3.29 -9.34 10.03
CA SER A 564 -4.11 -10.57 10.20
C SER A 564 -5.27 -10.71 9.21
N VAL A 565 -5.31 -11.86 8.52
CA VAL A 565 -6.39 -12.28 7.58
C VAL A 565 -7.53 -13.05 8.29
N THR A 566 -7.27 -13.57 9.49
CA THR A 566 -8.14 -14.51 10.22
C THR A 566 -8.88 -13.90 11.41
N GLY A 567 -8.64 -12.61 11.72
CA GLY A 567 -9.27 -11.89 12.82
C GLY A 567 -10.43 -10.97 12.42
N THR A 568 -10.82 -10.10 13.34
CA THR A 568 -11.80 -9.00 13.11
C THR A 568 -11.27 -7.88 12.20
N GLY A 569 -10.01 -7.98 11.76
CA GLY A 569 -9.30 -6.98 10.97
C GLY A 569 -9.77 -6.85 9.52
N VAL A 570 -9.21 -5.84 8.85
CA VAL A 570 -9.66 -5.35 7.55
C VAL A 570 -9.49 -6.39 6.44
N LYS A 571 -8.43 -7.21 6.49
CA LYS A 571 -8.15 -8.25 5.48
C LYS A 571 -9.24 -9.32 5.32
N ARG A 572 -10.16 -9.50 6.28
CA ARG A 572 -11.33 -10.39 6.08
C ARG A 572 -12.15 -10.02 4.84
N PHE A 573 -12.13 -8.75 4.45
CA PHE A 573 -12.85 -8.28 3.27
C PHE A 573 -12.21 -8.76 1.96
N GLN A 574 -10.94 -9.19 1.95
CA GLN A 574 -10.36 -9.87 0.79
C GLN A 574 -11.16 -11.13 0.41
N ALA A 575 -11.50 -11.97 1.39
CA ALA A 575 -12.28 -13.19 1.15
C ALA A 575 -13.75 -12.90 0.80
N VAL A 576 -14.37 -11.92 1.45
CA VAL A 576 -15.75 -11.50 1.17
C VAL A 576 -15.87 -10.91 -0.24
N ASN A 577 -14.95 -10.02 -0.61
CA ASN A 577 -14.99 -9.31 -1.88
C ASN A 577 -14.43 -10.15 -3.04
N HIS A 578 -13.51 -11.10 -2.80
CA HIS A 578 -13.14 -12.14 -3.77
C HIS A 578 -14.37 -12.88 -4.26
N ARG A 579 -15.22 -13.36 -3.35
CA ARG A 579 -16.45 -14.07 -3.72
C ARG A 579 -17.40 -13.17 -4.53
N LYS A 580 -17.64 -11.94 -4.08
CA LYS A 580 -18.43 -10.93 -4.82
C LYS A 580 -17.89 -10.68 -6.23
N PHE A 581 -16.57 -10.55 -6.36
CA PHE A 581 -15.87 -10.32 -7.62
C PHE A 581 -16.01 -11.53 -8.54
N PHE A 582 -15.77 -12.74 -8.05
CA PHE A 582 -16.00 -13.97 -8.79
C PHE A 582 -17.45 -14.09 -9.25
N ASP A 583 -18.43 -13.92 -8.35
CA ASP A 583 -19.86 -14.03 -8.68
C ASP A 583 -20.28 -13.04 -9.78
N ARG A 584 -19.66 -11.84 -9.83
CA ARG A 584 -19.85 -10.81 -10.85
C ARG A 584 -19.14 -11.13 -12.17
N TRP A 585 -17.90 -11.61 -12.14
CA TRP A 585 -17.02 -11.72 -13.32
C TRP A 585 -16.80 -13.15 -13.84
N LYS A 586 -17.37 -14.18 -13.20
CA LYS A 586 -17.22 -15.61 -13.55
C LYS A 586 -17.26 -15.94 -15.05
N ASP A 587 -18.12 -15.28 -15.83
CA ASP A 587 -18.27 -15.54 -17.26
C ASP A 587 -17.06 -15.02 -18.06
N ALA A 588 -16.47 -13.89 -17.65
CA ALA A 588 -15.20 -13.40 -18.19
C ALA A 588 -14.01 -14.24 -17.67
N LEU A 589 -14.05 -14.66 -16.40
CA LEU A 589 -13.02 -15.51 -15.79
C LEU A 589 -13.03 -16.95 -16.31
N ALA A 590 -14.12 -17.41 -16.95
CA ALA A 590 -14.24 -18.77 -17.45
C ALA A 590 -13.12 -19.16 -18.45
N VAL A 591 -12.57 -18.19 -19.19
CA VAL A 591 -11.45 -18.41 -20.14
C VAL A 591 -10.06 -18.24 -19.53
N HIS A 592 -9.97 -17.86 -18.26
CA HIS A 592 -8.71 -17.77 -17.52
C HIS A 592 -8.22 -19.18 -17.13
N ARG A 593 -6.94 -19.31 -16.78
CA ARG A 593 -6.34 -20.56 -16.28
C ARG A 593 -6.62 -20.76 -14.80
N PHE A 594 -6.37 -21.98 -14.31
CA PHE A 594 -6.37 -22.23 -12.87
C PHE A 594 -5.12 -21.63 -12.21
N ASN A 595 -5.24 -21.36 -10.91
CA ASN A 595 -4.24 -20.64 -10.13
C ASN A 595 -2.85 -21.33 -10.20
N GLY A 596 -1.82 -20.57 -10.61
CA GLY A 596 -0.45 -21.05 -10.79
C GLY A 596 -0.15 -21.77 -12.11
N GLU A 597 -1.14 -21.98 -12.99
CA GLU A 597 -0.93 -22.66 -14.27
C GLU A 597 -0.34 -21.71 -15.32
N LEU A 598 0.94 -21.92 -15.70
CA LEU A 598 1.65 -21.19 -16.75
C LEU A 598 1.57 -19.64 -16.59
N PRO A 599 2.02 -19.08 -15.45
CA PRO A 599 1.75 -17.70 -15.09
C PRO A 599 2.38 -16.66 -16.05
N GLU A 600 3.47 -16.99 -16.75
CA GLU A 600 4.03 -16.15 -17.82
C GLU A 600 3.05 -15.95 -18.98
N LEU A 601 2.27 -16.99 -19.33
CA LEU A 601 1.26 -16.92 -20.39
C LEU A 601 -0.05 -16.31 -19.90
N GLU A 602 -0.28 -16.29 -18.59
CA GLU A 602 -1.46 -15.69 -17.97
C GLU A 602 -1.27 -14.17 -17.78
N ALA A 603 -0.10 -13.74 -17.32
CA ALA A 603 0.32 -12.34 -17.31
C ALA A 603 0.26 -11.71 -18.72
N GLU A 604 0.57 -12.49 -19.75
CA GLU A 604 0.50 -12.06 -21.15
C GLU A 604 -0.76 -12.57 -21.88
N ARG A 605 -1.90 -12.79 -21.21
CA ARG A 605 -3.11 -13.40 -21.82
C ARG A 605 -3.64 -12.69 -23.08
N ALA A 606 -3.37 -11.40 -23.23
CA ALA A 606 -3.78 -10.62 -24.40
C ALA A 606 -2.90 -10.88 -25.64
N VAL A 607 -1.69 -11.41 -25.46
CA VAL A 607 -0.69 -11.59 -26.52
C VAL A 607 -1.09 -12.75 -27.43
N ARG A 608 -1.40 -12.42 -28.69
CA ARG A 608 -1.77 -13.39 -29.74
C ARG A 608 -0.60 -13.86 -30.60
N GLN A 609 0.41 -13.02 -30.79
CA GLN A 609 1.59 -13.33 -31.60
C GLN A 609 2.86 -12.80 -30.94
N ARG A 610 3.95 -13.58 -30.99
CA ARG A 610 5.24 -13.27 -30.38
C ARG A 610 6.34 -13.19 -31.44
N ALA A 611 7.09 -12.10 -31.42
CA ALA A 611 8.25 -11.87 -32.29
C ALA A 611 9.53 -11.80 -31.45
N LEU A 612 10.56 -12.53 -31.85
CA LEU A 612 11.93 -12.36 -31.34
C LEU A 612 12.74 -11.54 -32.35
N VAL A 613 13.37 -10.46 -31.90
CA VAL A 613 14.25 -9.61 -32.69
C VAL A 613 15.68 -9.79 -32.19
N ILE A 614 16.60 -10.11 -33.10
CA ILE A 614 18.03 -10.31 -32.83
C ILE A 614 18.86 -9.37 -33.71
N ASP A 615 19.70 -8.55 -33.08
CA ASP A 615 20.74 -7.73 -33.72
C ASP A 615 22.07 -7.83 -32.93
N ASP A 616 23.20 -7.31 -33.42
CA ASP A 616 24.49 -7.48 -32.72
C ASP A 616 24.52 -6.84 -31.30
N SER A 617 23.87 -5.68 -31.14
CA SER A 617 23.79 -4.88 -29.90
C SER A 617 22.42 -4.23 -29.75
N VAL A 618 22.12 -3.64 -28.58
CA VAL A 618 20.96 -2.74 -28.40
C VAL A 618 21.03 -1.63 -29.48
N PRO A 619 19.93 -1.34 -30.21
CA PRO A 619 19.95 -0.33 -31.26
C PRO A 619 20.04 1.09 -30.68
N GLU A 620 21.02 1.86 -31.15
CA GLU A 620 21.21 3.29 -30.84
C GLU A 620 20.77 4.14 -32.05
N PRO A 621 19.49 4.49 -32.19
CA PRO A 621 18.93 5.03 -33.44
C PRO A 621 19.46 6.41 -33.86
N ASP A 622 20.19 7.11 -32.99
CA ASP A 622 20.86 8.38 -33.28
C ASP A 622 22.33 8.23 -33.66
N LYS A 623 22.89 7.01 -33.61
CA LYS A 623 24.31 6.73 -33.91
C LYS A 623 24.54 6.23 -35.33
N ASP A 624 23.68 5.34 -35.82
CA ASP A 624 23.84 4.75 -37.15
C ASP A 624 22.51 4.34 -37.81
N ALA A 625 22.54 4.21 -39.14
CA ALA A 625 21.36 3.90 -39.95
C ALA A 625 20.81 2.48 -39.74
N GLY A 626 21.65 1.52 -39.38
CA GLY A 626 21.25 0.14 -39.06
C GLY A 626 20.50 0.07 -37.74
N SER A 627 21.03 0.70 -36.69
CA SER A 627 20.34 0.87 -35.41
C SER A 627 18.98 1.56 -35.56
N ASN A 628 18.90 2.65 -36.32
CA ASN A 628 17.63 3.31 -36.61
C ASN A 628 16.68 2.36 -37.38
N ALA A 629 17.17 1.64 -38.39
CA ALA A 629 16.36 0.68 -39.11
C ALA A 629 15.80 -0.40 -38.18
N VAL A 630 16.61 -1.06 -37.35
CA VAL A 630 16.15 -2.08 -36.37
C VAL A 630 15.10 -1.50 -35.42
N PHE A 631 15.33 -0.30 -34.88
CA PHE A 631 14.36 0.38 -34.02
C PHE A 631 13.02 0.59 -34.74
N GLN A 632 13.02 1.10 -35.98
CA GLN A 632 11.78 1.26 -36.75
C GLN A 632 11.10 -0.09 -37.08
N HIS A 633 11.87 -1.15 -37.35
CA HIS A 633 11.31 -2.49 -37.58
C HIS A 633 10.68 -3.08 -36.30
N ILE A 634 11.27 -2.88 -35.13
CA ILE A 634 10.66 -3.24 -33.83
C ILE A 634 9.30 -2.55 -33.67
N LEU A 635 9.24 -1.23 -33.91
CA LEU A 635 7.98 -0.48 -33.83
C LEU A 635 6.97 -0.93 -34.90
N ALA A 636 7.41 -1.34 -36.09
CA ALA A 636 6.54 -1.88 -37.13
C ALA A 636 5.94 -3.25 -36.72
N LEU A 637 6.72 -4.12 -36.08
CA LEU A 637 6.22 -5.40 -35.55
C LEU A 637 5.19 -5.19 -34.43
N GLN A 638 5.40 -4.22 -33.53
CA GLN A 638 4.40 -3.86 -32.52
C GLN A 638 3.09 -3.35 -33.16
N ARG A 639 3.16 -2.50 -34.20
CA ARG A 639 1.99 -2.03 -34.96
C ARG A 639 1.24 -3.15 -35.69
N LEU A 640 1.93 -4.24 -36.05
CA LEU A 640 1.33 -5.46 -36.60
C LEU A 640 0.71 -6.38 -35.54
N GLY A 641 0.76 -6.02 -34.25
CA GLY A 641 0.17 -6.77 -33.15
C GLY A 641 1.09 -7.81 -32.50
N TYR A 642 2.39 -7.83 -32.85
CA TYR A 642 3.36 -8.71 -32.20
C TYR A 642 3.79 -8.14 -30.84
N LYS A 643 3.77 -8.99 -29.82
CA LYS A 643 4.59 -8.81 -28.62
C LYS A 643 6.05 -9.03 -29.02
N VAL A 644 6.86 -7.97 -28.96
CA VAL A 644 8.28 -8.04 -29.33
C VAL A 644 9.15 -8.34 -28.10
N THR A 645 10.04 -9.32 -28.26
CA THR A 645 11.19 -9.56 -27.38
C THR A 645 12.44 -9.21 -28.17
N PHE A 646 13.33 -8.40 -27.60
CA PHE A 646 14.61 -8.03 -28.19
C PHE A 646 15.77 -8.69 -27.42
N ILE A 647 16.76 -9.21 -28.14
CA ILE A 647 18.02 -9.68 -27.57
C ILE A 647 19.21 -9.32 -28.48
N PRO A 648 20.31 -8.77 -27.94
CA PRO A 648 21.55 -8.63 -28.67
C PRO A 648 22.29 -9.98 -28.83
N GLY A 649 22.89 -10.23 -29.99
CA GLY A 649 23.63 -11.45 -30.33
C GLY A 649 25.11 -11.44 -29.98
N ASP A 650 25.69 -10.27 -29.66
CA ASP A 650 27.11 -10.11 -29.34
C ASP A 650 27.29 -9.37 -28.00
N ASN A 651 26.74 -8.16 -27.86
CA ASN A 651 26.85 -7.36 -26.64
C ASN A 651 25.59 -7.43 -25.77
N MET A 652 25.57 -8.36 -24.80
CA MET A 652 24.48 -8.56 -23.82
C MET A 652 24.32 -7.45 -22.75
N ALA A 653 25.01 -6.32 -22.86
CA ALA A 653 24.87 -5.21 -21.92
C ALA A 653 23.51 -4.48 -22.06
N LYS A 654 22.95 -4.05 -20.93
CA LYS A 654 21.89 -3.02 -20.87
C LYS A 654 22.51 -1.68 -21.27
N ILE A 655 22.14 -1.14 -22.43
CA ILE A 655 22.62 0.17 -22.91
C ILE A 655 21.48 1.16 -22.73
N ASP A 656 21.55 1.98 -21.68
CA ASP A 656 20.60 3.06 -21.43
C ASP A 656 21.09 4.39 -22.05
N PRO A 657 20.19 5.25 -22.54
CA PRO A 657 18.73 5.23 -22.34
C PRO A 657 17.94 4.34 -23.32
N TYR A 658 18.58 3.70 -24.30
CA TYR A 658 17.86 3.01 -25.39
C TYR A 658 17.14 1.74 -24.96
N THR A 659 17.71 0.96 -24.03
CA THR A 659 17.03 -0.19 -23.41
C THR A 659 15.76 0.26 -22.70
N ALA A 660 15.87 1.27 -21.81
CA ALA A 660 14.74 1.86 -21.15
C ALA A 660 13.67 2.43 -22.12
N GLU A 661 14.06 3.02 -23.25
CA GLU A 661 13.12 3.55 -24.25
C GLU A 661 12.36 2.44 -25.00
N LEU A 662 13.02 1.34 -25.34
CA LEU A 662 12.35 0.14 -25.86
C LEU A 662 11.38 -0.46 -24.81
N GLN A 663 11.82 -0.55 -23.56
CA GLN A 663 11.05 -1.05 -22.43
C GLN A 663 9.79 -0.21 -22.14
N ARG A 664 9.89 1.13 -22.12
CA ARG A 664 8.73 2.04 -22.01
C ARG A 664 7.67 1.81 -23.08
N ARG A 665 8.10 1.39 -24.28
CA ARG A 665 7.22 1.08 -25.43
C ARG A 665 6.68 -0.34 -25.39
N GLY A 666 6.99 -1.14 -24.37
CA GLY A 666 6.51 -2.52 -24.21
C GLY A 666 7.30 -3.54 -25.02
N VAL A 667 8.56 -3.26 -25.33
CA VAL A 667 9.51 -4.24 -25.87
C VAL A 667 10.26 -4.86 -24.70
N GLU A 668 10.19 -6.18 -24.58
CA GLU A 668 10.96 -6.89 -23.55
C GLU A 668 12.42 -7.04 -24.03
N CYS A 669 13.33 -6.29 -23.44
CA CYS A 669 14.76 -6.34 -23.75
C CYS A 669 15.48 -7.31 -22.82
N LEU A 670 16.18 -8.30 -23.39
CA LEU A 670 16.93 -9.31 -22.63
C LEU A 670 18.41 -8.94 -22.54
N TYR A 671 18.97 -8.98 -21.33
CA TYR A 671 20.35 -8.58 -21.02
C TYR A 671 20.98 -9.42 -19.90
N HIS A 672 22.30 -9.29 -19.77
CA HIS A 672 23.10 -9.86 -18.68
C HIS A 672 22.78 -9.16 -17.34
N PRO A 673 22.72 -9.86 -16.18
CA PRO A 673 23.09 -11.27 -15.95
C PRO A 673 21.96 -12.29 -16.15
N PHE A 674 20.72 -11.85 -16.43
CA PHE A 674 19.56 -12.73 -16.53
C PHE A 674 19.64 -13.70 -17.72
N TYR A 675 20.19 -13.22 -18.83
CA TYR A 675 20.50 -14.00 -20.02
C TYR A 675 21.94 -13.77 -20.46
N PHE A 676 22.66 -14.84 -20.81
CA PHE A 676 24.07 -14.78 -21.20
C PHE A 676 24.30 -14.82 -22.71
N SER A 677 23.34 -15.33 -23.49
CA SER A 677 23.39 -15.39 -24.95
C SER A 677 22.02 -15.70 -25.56
N VAL A 678 21.93 -15.64 -26.89
CA VAL A 678 20.74 -16.05 -27.66
C VAL A 678 20.39 -17.52 -27.44
N GLU A 679 21.38 -18.41 -27.37
CA GLU A 679 21.19 -19.83 -27.06
C GLU A 679 20.68 -20.07 -25.63
N ASP A 680 20.96 -19.13 -24.71
CA ASP A 680 20.44 -19.18 -23.34
C ASP A 680 18.94 -18.86 -23.30
N VAL A 681 18.47 -17.94 -24.14
CA VAL A 681 17.04 -17.70 -24.35
C VAL A 681 16.34 -18.93 -24.90
N PHE A 682 16.93 -19.56 -25.93
CA PHE A 682 16.35 -20.77 -26.55
C PHE A 682 16.24 -21.95 -25.59
N ARG A 683 17.10 -22.01 -24.56
CA ARG A 683 17.04 -23.03 -23.49
C ARG A 683 16.10 -22.66 -22.34
N LYS A 684 16.06 -21.38 -21.93
CA LYS A 684 15.29 -20.93 -20.76
C LYS A 684 13.82 -20.63 -21.06
N ARG A 685 13.45 -20.29 -22.30
CA ARG A 685 12.08 -19.86 -22.63
C ARG A 685 11.22 -21.00 -23.19
N PRO A 686 10.15 -21.42 -22.49
CA PRO A 686 9.23 -22.43 -23.01
C PRO A 686 8.25 -21.89 -24.04
N GLN A 687 8.06 -20.56 -24.15
CA GLN A 687 7.09 -19.96 -25.06
C GLN A 687 7.62 -19.98 -26.51
N PRO A 688 6.86 -20.49 -27.49
CA PRO A 688 7.24 -20.42 -28.90
C PRO A 688 7.11 -18.99 -29.44
N PHE A 689 7.96 -18.64 -30.41
CA PHE A 689 7.83 -17.45 -31.23
C PHE A 689 7.17 -17.77 -32.57
N ASP A 690 6.27 -16.91 -33.03
CA ASP A 690 5.62 -17.00 -34.35
C ASP A 690 6.52 -16.41 -35.45
N LEU A 691 7.32 -15.40 -35.08
CA LEU A 691 8.27 -14.71 -35.94
C LEU A 691 9.63 -14.62 -35.25
N VAL A 692 10.71 -14.90 -35.98
CA VAL A 692 12.06 -14.51 -35.57
C VAL A 692 12.66 -13.62 -36.64
N TYR A 693 12.94 -12.37 -36.26
CA TYR A 693 13.57 -11.35 -37.08
C TYR A 693 15.07 -11.31 -36.79
N LEU A 694 15.86 -11.51 -37.83
CA LEU A 694 17.32 -11.49 -37.79
C LEU A 694 17.82 -10.25 -38.55
N HIS A 695 18.53 -9.37 -37.85
CA HIS A 695 19.27 -8.30 -38.50
C HIS A 695 20.74 -8.69 -38.68
N ARG A 696 21.33 -8.24 -39.80
CA ARG A 696 22.74 -8.46 -40.19
C ARG A 696 23.07 -9.93 -40.51
N TYR A 697 24.04 -10.13 -41.40
CA TYR A 697 24.46 -11.45 -41.84
C TYR A 697 25.07 -12.30 -40.72
N SER A 698 25.75 -11.66 -39.76
CA SER A 698 26.29 -12.26 -38.53
C SER A 698 25.24 -13.12 -37.82
N ASN A 699 24.12 -12.52 -37.43
CA ASN A 699 23.08 -13.19 -36.65
C ASN A 699 22.32 -14.23 -37.48
N ALA A 700 22.07 -13.95 -38.77
CA ALA A 700 21.44 -14.91 -39.66
C ALA A 700 22.26 -16.20 -39.83
N SER A 701 23.58 -16.06 -40.02
CA SER A 701 24.52 -17.18 -40.16
C SER A 701 24.73 -17.93 -38.83
N LYS A 702 24.86 -17.21 -37.70
CA LYS A 702 25.00 -17.81 -36.36
C LYS A 702 23.77 -18.61 -35.94
N TYR A 703 22.57 -18.02 -36.04
CA TYR A 703 21.38 -18.53 -35.33
C TYR A 703 20.33 -19.22 -36.20
N GLY A 704 20.35 -19.03 -37.53
CA GLY A 704 19.26 -19.50 -38.41
C GLY A 704 18.93 -21.00 -38.29
N GLY A 705 19.95 -21.85 -38.16
CA GLY A 705 19.79 -23.29 -37.94
C GLY A 705 19.19 -23.62 -36.56
N MET A 706 19.70 -22.99 -35.50
CA MET A 706 19.21 -23.20 -34.13
C MET A 706 17.77 -22.73 -33.95
N ILE A 707 17.39 -21.62 -34.59
CA ILE A 707 16.01 -21.11 -34.60
C ILE A 707 15.06 -22.12 -35.24
N ARG A 708 15.43 -22.72 -36.37
CA ARG A 708 14.59 -23.75 -37.02
C ARG A 708 14.47 -25.03 -36.17
N GLN A 709 15.48 -25.35 -35.35
CA GLN A 709 15.44 -26.48 -34.42
C GLN A 709 14.51 -26.24 -33.23
N HIS A 710 14.60 -25.07 -32.58
CA HIS A 710 13.82 -24.76 -31.36
C HIS A 710 12.40 -24.26 -31.68
N PHE A 711 12.25 -23.51 -32.79
CA PHE A 711 10.97 -22.93 -33.22
C PHE A 711 10.64 -23.38 -34.66
N PRO A 712 10.36 -24.68 -34.89
CA PRO A 712 10.19 -25.23 -36.24
C PRO A 712 9.05 -24.59 -37.04
N LYS A 713 8.03 -24.05 -36.35
CA LYS A 713 6.89 -23.34 -36.96
C LYS A 713 7.11 -21.84 -37.16
N ALA A 714 8.17 -21.25 -36.59
CA ALA A 714 8.40 -19.81 -36.70
C ALA A 714 8.67 -19.39 -38.14
N ARG A 715 8.08 -18.27 -38.57
CA ARG A 715 8.53 -17.55 -39.74
C ARG A 715 9.87 -16.91 -39.41
N ILE A 716 10.89 -17.15 -40.22
CA ILE A 716 12.17 -16.47 -40.08
C ILE A 716 12.20 -15.34 -41.11
N LEU A 717 12.37 -14.11 -40.65
CA LEU A 717 12.63 -12.95 -41.51
C LEU A 717 14.09 -12.54 -41.33
N TYR A 718 14.82 -12.48 -42.43
CA TYR A 718 16.18 -11.95 -42.43
C TYR A 718 16.20 -10.62 -43.18
N ASN A 719 16.73 -9.57 -42.56
CA ASN A 719 16.91 -8.27 -43.18
C ASN A 719 18.40 -7.94 -43.38
N VAL A 720 18.77 -7.69 -44.64
CA VAL A 720 20.09 -7.21 -45.05
C VAL A 720 20.05 -5.69 -45.10
N ALA A 721 20.75 -5.00 -44.20
CA ALA A 721 20.81 -3.54 -44.21
C ALA A 721 21.46 -2.98 -45.50
N ASP A 722 22.48 -3.66 -46.03
CA ASP A 722 23.15 -3.30 -47.27
C ASP A 722 23.76 -4.52 -47.97
N LEU A 723 23.55 -4.64 -49.28
CA LEU A 723 24.27 -5.58 -50.15
C LEU A 723 25.38 -4.79 -50.86
N HIS A 724 26.35 -4.30 -50.08
CA HIS A 724 27.41 -3.40 -50.58
C HIS A 724 28.19 -3.95 -51.79
N PHE A 725 28.26 -5.28 -51.98
CA PHE A 725 28.91 -5.89 -53.14
C PHE A 725 28.07 -5.87 -54.43
N LEU A 726 26.82 -5.42 -54.36
CA LEU A 726 25.90 -5.21 -55.51
C LEU A 726 25.73 -3.71 -55.85
N ARG A 727 26.46 -2.82 -55.15
CA ARG A 727 26.63 -1.40 -55.50
C ARG A 727 27.97 -1.19 -56.19
#